data_AF-A0A6N7JLH1-F1
#
_entry.id   AF-A0A6N7JLH1-F1
#
_cell.length_a   1.000
_cell.length_b   1.000
_cell.length_c   1.000
_cell.angle_alpha   90.00
_cell.angle_beta   90.00
_cell.angle_gamma   90.00
#
_symmetry.space_group_name_H-M   'P 1'
#
loop_
_entity.id
_entity.type
_entity.pdbx_description
1 polymer ?
#
loop_
_entity_poly.entity_id
_entity_poly.type
_entity_poly.pdbx_seq_one_letter_code
_entity_poly.pdbx_strand_id
1 'polypeptide(L)'
;MRRPCLPLIVTMTAVLALLSGVASAQPGKPTAATAAAAKVGVRSGVHPTYTRLVFDWTSNTAYTAEQSGQDVTVRFPVTAEVNLAPVLRARPTRVEGLTQAVEGGALLVRFRIPAGAGIKDMRAGTRVVIDILDKAPAAPAKPAPAAESTPAATKPAPAPEKAESKEKPPATTTAKAEIQEKPPAPVDPRRAKEGAPLFELRGRPAPAEGEAAAKGQPTPLTPAPAAGQPAPGDGSMPPAPAASPAPVPAVEQAALAPAPLVDSVSIPFDPKLGTAAAVFERAGYLYVLFDRPVPPETAPAPGSVPGLNTAVEPVTVPDAAGFRLPMPALMQARVQRDGTIWRIGLNRATDLPPNDPATVLTATPDPQFALGARLVVAAPDVAKVLSFKDPVVGDTLFVTPLSTPGPHLPTAQRFAQAQLLPSLQGLVVRPLDDRLVVQPVREGVEISVPGGLSLSPAADLASVAPPPVPKQEKEKLFDFKRWGQVPAERYLAARQERWQHLVELPDAERNRGRLDLARFYIANGLSYEAGGMLTRVQEVQPDVDRRPEFLAVRGIARVLNGNLDGALADLSNPGLAGEKDADLWRAAALAGKQDYAGAHALFQARKDQLAAYPDPFFVGLSLGAADAALHQGQPEAAALILDKVVKRGGEGGQQGPGVEFYRGLAFRALGDKEKALGLFETAMNSRDRLYAMRGKKEWIDTALDLGKIDAKEAAKRMEEMRFAWIGDALELANLRRLGEIHALAGNYPQAFETMRRTISLFPDTPDAKEIAADMTRTFTDIFAKDGAAKMPPLEALGLYEQYRELTPPGAEGDLIIRKLAERLVEIDLLDRAAELLDHQVQYRLTGVEKAQVGTRLAGIRLLDGKPTDAVAALDASQVEGIPPELAEERRLLRARALSQSGKGLDAIQLLTGDQSGNANLLRVDIAMRDKQWPQAAQALGDVIGPPPAAGAALDAKTSGLVVQRAVALSLAQDNAGLEALRRDFGPLMEKTKDATAFRVLTRPEEAAGLADAATIRSRITEIDLFRSFLDNYRAKSADKPAAAATPPAQSAQNPS
;
A
#
# COMPACT_ATOMS: atom_id res chain seq x y z
N MET A 1 25.86 39.12 -49.98
CA MET A 1 26.38 39.13 -51.38
C MET A 1 26.91 37.72 -51.72
N ARG A 2 27.42 37.53 -52.95
CA ARG A 2 27.70 36.27 -53.68
C ARG A 2 28.47 35.14 -52.95
N ARG A 3 28.15 33.89 -53.36
CA ARG A 3 28.89 32.60 -53.27
C ARG A 3 30.25 32.64 -54.04
N PRO A 4 31.18 31.64 -53.98
CA PRO A 4 31.04 30.16 -53.81
C PRO A 4 31.91 29.59 -52.62
N CYS A 5 32.35 28.32 -52.47
CA CYS A 5 32.40 27.10 -53.33
C CYS A 5 32.37 25.76 -52.52
N LEU A 6 32.94 24.67 -53.07
CA LEU A 6 33.04 23.25 -52.60
C LEU A 6 34.46 22.67 -52.94
N PRO A 7 34.88 21.37 -52.77
CA PRO A 7 34.11 20.09 -52.74
C PRO A 7 34.61 18.84 -51.89
N LEU A 8 33.77 17.78 -51.85
CA LEU A 8 34.04 16.30 -51.79
C LEU A 8 34.79 15.63 -50.57
N ILE A 9 35.28 14.37 -50.68
CA ILE A 9 34.68 13.05 -50.27
C ILE A 9 35.64 11.85 -50.57
N VAL A 10 35.56 10.58 -50.05
CA VAL A 10 35.25 9.99 -48.71
C VAL A 10 35.58 8.44 -48.64
N THR A 11 35.85 7.87 -47.44
CA THR A 11 35.84 6.42 -47.02
C THR A 11 36.83 5.31 -47.53
N MET A 12 37.03 4.29 -46.65
CA MET A 12 37.20 2.81 -46.85
C MET A 12 38.52 2.03 -47.16
N THR A 13 39.02 1.27 -46.16
CA THR A 13 39.56 -0.14 -46.14
C THR A 13 40.54 -0.78 -47.17
N ALA A 14 41.76 -1.13 -46.68
CA ALA A 14 42.35 -2.50 -46.45
C ALA A 14 42.79 -3.49 -47.58
N VAL A 15 43.51 -4.58 -47.14
CA VAL A 15 44.01 -5.82 -47.83
C VAL A 15 45.36 -5.67 -48.58
N LEU A 16 46.38 -6.56 -48.51
CA LEU A 16 46.89 -7.64 -47.59
C LEU A 16 48.37 -7.95 -48.05
N ALA A 17 49.16 -9.04 -47.88
CA ALA A 17 49.19 -10.39 -47.27
C ALA A 17 50.65 -10.92 -47.15
N LEU A 18 50.86 -12.21 -46.79
CA LEU A 18 52.14 -12.99 -46.81
C LEU A 18 53.17 -12.60 -45.71
N LEU A 19 54.20 -13.35 -45.26
CA LEU A 19 54.67 -14.78 -45.26
C LEU A 19 55.80 -14.88 -44.17
N SER A 20 56.42 -15.98 -43.69
CA SER A 20 56.45 -17.45 -43.92
C SER A 20 56.87 -18.19 -42.62
N GLY A 21 56.30 -19.38 -42.32
CA GLY A 21 56.86 -20.39 -41.37
C GLY A 21 56.79 -20.07 -39.86
N VAL A 22 56.86 -21.02 -38.92
CA VAL A 22 57.00 -22.51 -38.96
C VAL A 22 56.01 -23.13 -37.94
N ALA A 23 55.69 -24.44 -38.07
CA ALA A 23 54.52 -25.07 -37.42
C ALA A 23 54.79 -25.87 -36.12
N SER A 24 53.71 -26.11 -35.36
CA SER A 24 53.54 -27.20 -34.37
C SER A 24 52.03 -27.48 -34.16
N ALA A 25 51.68 -28.63 -33.56
CA ALA A 25 50.39 -29.30 -33.80
C ALA A 25 49.15 -28.80 -33.02
N GLN A 26 47.98 -29.16 -33.57
CA GLN A 26 46.60 -29.02 -33.05
C GLN A 26 46.24 -30.11 -32.02
N PRO A 27 45.07 -30.12 -31.32
CA PRO A 27 43.75 -29.51 -31.62
C PRO A 27 43.32 -28.40 -30.63
N GLY A 28 42.23 -27.65 -30.83
CA GLY A 28 41.22 -27.66 -31.90
C GLY A 28 39.89 -27.11 -31.37
N LYS A 29 39.72 -25.79 -31.35
CA LYS A 29 38.51 -25.13 -30.84
C LYS A 29 37.39 -25.05 -31.90
N PRO A 30 36.19 -25.59 -31.66
CA PRO A 30 35.01 -25.18 -32.38
C PRO A 30 34.50 -23.84 -31.82
N THR A 31 34.47 -22.79 -32.66
CA THR A 31 33.91 -21.49 -32.27
C THR A 31 32.39 -21.53 -32.36
N ALA A 32 31.73 -21.84 -31.24
CA ALA A 32 30.30 -21.60 -31.05
C ALA A 32 30.11 -20.35 -30.19
N ALA A 33 29.47 -19.31 -30.75
CA ALA A 33 29.12 -18.11 -30.00
C ALA A 33 27.87 -18.37 -29.14
N THR A 34 28.05 -18.99 -27.98
CA THR A 34 26.97 -19.26 -27.03
C THR A 34 26.38 -17.96 -26.51
N ALA A 35 25.13 -17.67 -26.85
CA ALA A 35 24.38 -16.59 -26.23
C ALA A 35 24.31 -16.82 -24.71
N ALA A 36 24.69 -15.82 -23.92
CA ALA A 36 24.73 -15.95 -22.46
C ALA A 36 23.31 -16.21 -21.92
N ALA A 37 23.11 -17.34 -21.25
CA ALA A 37 21.81 -17.73 -20.71
C ALA A 37 21.33 -16.69 -19.69
N ALA A 38 20.08 -16.24 -19.83
CA ALA A 38 19.48 -15.32 -18.88
C ALA A 38 19.34 -16.01 -17.51
N LYS A 39 19.80 -15.37 -16.44
CA LYS A 39 19.64 -15.90 -15.07
C LYS A 39 18.26 -15.52 -14.52
N VAL A 40 17.46 -16.51 -14.16
CA VAL A 40 16.08 -16.34 -13.66
C VAL A 40 16.05 -16.61 -12.16
N GLY A 41 15.50 -15.66 -11.40
CA GLY A 41 15.27 -15.82 -9.96
C GLY A 41 13.99 -16.59 -9.70
N VAL A 42 14.00 -17.51 -8.73
CA VAL A 42 12.77 -18.18 -8.26
C VAL A 42 12.59 -17.99 -6.77
N ARG A 43 11.36 -17.66 -6.39
CA ARG A 43 10.92 -17.49 -5.00
C ARG A 43 9.79 -18.46 -4.68
N SER A 44 9.70 -18.89 -3.44
CA SER A 44 8.60 -19.72 -2.92
C SER A 44 7.94 -19.06 -1.72
N GLY A 45 6.63 -18.93 -1.74
CA GLY A 45 5.80 -18.53 -0.60
C GLY A 45 4.90 -19.69 -0.16
N VAL A 46 4.80 -19.93 1.15
CA VAL A 46 3.86 -20.91 1.72
C VAL A 46 2.70 -20.15 2.33
N HIS A 47 1.49 -20.44 1.89
CA HIS A 47 0.23 -19.90 2.41
C HIS A 47 -0.61 -21.04 3.02
N PRO A 48 -1.64 -20.74 3.83
CA PRO A 48 -2.44 -21.77 4.49
C PRO A 48 -3.05 -22.79 3.53
N THR A 49 -3.59 -22.33 2.39
CA THR A 49 -4.33 -23.16 1.40
C THR A 49 -3.60 -23.41 0.07
N TYR A 50 -2.39 -22.86 -0.09
CA TYR A 50 -1.59 -23.03 -1.31
C TYR A 50 -0.10 -22.73 -1.10
N THR A 51 0.73 -23.20 -2.02
CA THR A 51 2.15 -22.84 -2.11
C THR A 51 2.39 -22.13 -3.44
N ARG A 52 3.01 -20.96 -3.41
CA ARG A 52 3.27 -20.11 -4.58
C ARG A 52 4.72 -20.22 -5.01
N LEU A 53 4.97 -20.53 -6.28
CA LEU A 53 6.27 -20.36 -6.95
C LEU A 53 6.21 -19.12 -7.87
N VAL A 54 7.25 -18.28 -7.85
CA VAL A 54 7.35 -17.08 -8.69
C VAL A 54 8.67 -17.10 -9.46
N PHE A 55 8.60 -17.02 -10.78
CA PHE A 55 9.74 -16.88 -11.70
C PHE A 55 9.87 -15.40 -12.10
N ASP A 56 10.93 -14.73 -11.64
CA ASP A 56 11.27 -13.35 -11.98
C ASP A 56 12.05 -13.32 -13.32
N TRP A 57 11.38 -12.98 -14.43
CA TRP A 57 12.03 -12.72 -15.72
C TRP A 57 12.29 -11.22 -15.93
N THR A 58 13.33 -10.91 -16.71
CA THR A 58 13.70 -9.54 -17.12
C THR A 58 12.90 -9.01 -18.31
N SER A 59 12.13 -9.86 -18.99
CA SER A 59 11.27 -9.51 -20.12
C SER A 59 10.00 -10.39 -20.14
N ASN A 60 9.06 -10.11 -21.05
CA ASN A 60 7.78 -10.82 -21.09
C ASN A 60 7.90 -12.20 -21.77
N THR A 61 8.35 -13.21 -21.03
CA THR A 61 8.62 -14.56 -21.57
C THR A 61 7.36 -15.43 -21.65
N ALA A 62 7.09 -16.04 -22.80
CA ALA A 62 6.02 -17.03 -22.96
C ALA A 62 6.26 -18.28 -22.09
N TYR A 63 5.21 -18.98 -21.68
CA TYR A 63 5.32 -20.25 -20.97
C TYR A 63 4.10 -21.15 -21.25
N THR A 64 4.25 -22.46 -21.02
CA THR A 64 3.14 -23.39 -20.80
C THR A 64 3.35 -24.12 -19.47
N ALA A 65 2.27 -24.38 -18.74
CA ALA A 65 2.29 -25.14 -17.50
C ALA A 65 1.32 -26.32 -17.63
N GLU A 66 1.82 -27.53 -17.45
CA GLU A 66 1.07 -28.77 -17.64
C GLU A 66 1.21 -29.67 -16.39
N GLN A 67 0.10 -30.21 -15.91
CA GLN A 67 0.05 -31.16 -14.80
C GLN A 67 -0.35 -32.54 -15.33
N SER A 68 0.49 -33.54 -15.10
CA SER A 68 0.24 -34.95 -15.40
C SER A 68 0.18 -35.74 -14.10
N GLY A 69 -1.02 -35.89 -13.54
CA GLY A 69 -1.22 -36.48 -12.22
C GLY A 69 -0.55 -35.65 -11.12
N GLN A 70 0.56 -36.16 -10.57
CA GLN A 70 1.37 -35.48 -9.55
C GLN A 70 2.57 -34.71 -10.12
N ASP A 71 3.03 -35.04 -11.33
CA ASP A 71 4.19 -34.38 -11.95
C ASP A 71 3.74 -33.13 -12.72
N VAL A 72 4.33 -31.98 -12.40
CA VAL A 72 4.09 -30.68 -13.05
C VAL A 72 5.31 -30.30 -13.88
N THR A 73 5.08 -29.92 -15.13
CA THR A 73 6.11 -29.39 -16.04
C THR A 73 5.75 -27.96 -16.45
N VAL A 74 6.64 -27.01 -16.17
CA VAL A 74 6.56 -25.63 -16.67
C VAL A 74 7.63 -25.42 -17.73
N ARG A 75 7.22 -25.14 -18.97
CA ARG A 75 8.10 -24.99 -20.14
C ARG A 75 8.15 -23.53 -20.57
N PHE A 76 9.35 -23.00 -20.73
CA PHE A 76 9.64 -21.66 -21.28
C PHE A 76 10.42 -21.82 -22.59
N PRO A 77 10.01 -21.22 -23.72
CA PRO A 77 10.63 -21.43 -25.03
C PRO A 77 11.92 -20.59 -25.22
N VAL A 78 12.74 -20.49 -24.19
CA VAL A 78 14.02 -19.77 -24.16
C VAL A 78 15.03 -20.53 -23.29
N THR A 79 16.32 -20.41 -23.61
CA THR A 79 17.42 -20.95 -22.80
C THR A 79 17.77 -20.00 -21.65
N ALA A 80 17.55 -20.45 -20.42
CA ALA A 80 17.80 -19.67 -19.21
C ALA A 80 18.33 -20.57 -18.08
N GLU A 81 19.09 -19.98 -17.16
CA GLU A 81 19.64 -20.65 -15.98
C GLU A 81 18.83 -20.25 -14.75
N VAL A 82 18.15 -21.20 -14.11
CA VAL A 82 17.23 -20.93 -13.00
C VAL A 82 17.93 -21.13 -11.66
N ASN A 83 17.93 -20.09 -10.81
CA ASN A 83 18.48 -20.21 -9.46
C ASN A 83 17.44 -20.85 -8.51
N LEU A 84 17.43 -22.19 -8.47
CA LEU A 84 16.54 -22.99 -7.61
C LEU A 84 17.02 -23.05 -6.13
N ALA A 85 18.24 -22.61 -5.82
CA ALA A 85 18.85 -22.74 -4.51
C ALA A 85 18.13 -22.02 -3.34
N PRO A 86 17.34 -20.93 -3.54
CA PRO A 86 16.49 -20.39 -2.47
C PRO A 86 15.31 -21.31 -2.15
N VAL A 87 14.63 -21.84 -3.16
CA VAL A 87 13.44 -22.70 -3.00
C VAL A 87 13.80 -24.03 -2.35
N LEU A 88 14.90 -24.66 -2.80
CA LEU A 88 15.40 -25.91 -2.22
C LEU A 88 15.85 -25.76 -0.76
N ARG A 89 16.29 -24.57 -0.35
CA ARG A 89 16.55 -24.24 1.06
C ARG A 89 15.27 -23.98 1.87
N ALA A 90 14.25 -23.40 1.26
CA ALA A 90 12.98 -23.10 1.90
C ALA A 90 12.09 -24.34 2.16
N ARG A 91 12.33 -25.46 1.45
CA ARG A 91 11.56 -26.73 1.54
C ARG A 91 10.03 -26.53 1.63
N PRO A 92 9.41 -25.83 0.66
CA PRO A 92 7.99 -25.52 0.71
C PRO A 92 7.11 -26.78 0.67
N THR A 93 6.10 -26.83 1.55
CA THR A 93 5.33 -28.03 1.96
C THR A 93 4.51 -28.76 0.88
N ARG A 94 4.54 -28.30 -0.37
CA ARG A 94 3.71 -28.82 -1.48
C ARG A 94 4.48 -29.00 -2.79
N VAL A 95 5.82 -28.93 -2.76
CA VAL A 95 6.68 -29.01 -3.96
C VAL A 95 7.87 -29.92 -3.68
N GLU A 96 7.88 -31.10 -4.29
CA GLU A 96 8.97 -32.08 -4.21
C GLU A 96 9.70 -32.23 -5.54
N GLY A 97 10.94 -32.76 -5.53
CA GLY A 97 11.66 -33.11 -6.76
C GLY A 97 11.94 -31.95 -7.74
N LEU A 98 11.96 -30.70 -7.25
CA LEU A 98 12.13 -29.51 -8.08
C LEU A 98 13.46 -29.51 -8.83
N THR A 99 13.39 -29.63 -10.15
CA THR A 99 14.53 -29.77 -11.07
C THR A 99 14.38 -28.86 -12.28
N GLN A 100 15.49 -28.54 -12.94
CA GLN A 100 15.52 -27.86 -14.24
C GLN A 100 16.21 -28.74 -15.29
N ALA A 101 15.75 -28.65 -16.52
CA ALA A 101 16.38 -29.22 -17.72
C ALA A 101 16.31 -28.21 -18.87
N VAL A 102 17.22 -28.33 -19.84
CA VAL A 102 17.17 -27.53 -21.08
C VAL A 102 17.08 -28.50 -22.25
N GLU A 103 15.89 -28.61 -22.85
CA GLU A 103 15.57 -29.58 -23.90
C GLU A 103 15.09 -28.83 -25.16
N GLY A 104 15.80 -29.00 -26.28
CA GLY A 104 15.42 -28.41 -27.56
C GLY A 104 15.39 -26.88 -27.58
N GLY A 105 16.27 -26.22 -26.83
CA GLY A 105 16.33 -24.74 -26.73
C GLY A 105 15.30 -24.12 -25.78
N ALA A 106 14.50 -24.94 -25.11
CA ALA A 106 13.55 -24.51 -24.08
C ALA A 106 14.06 -24.90 -22.68
N LEU A 107 13.82 -24.04 -21.70
CA LEU A 107 13.91 -24.37 -20.27
C LEU A 107 12.65 -25.13 -19.85
N LEU A 108 12.84 -26.26 -19.18
CA LEU A 108 11.77 -27.01 -18.50
C LEU A 108 12.08 -27.05 -17.01
N VAL A 109 11.10 -26.70 -16.19
CA VAL A 109 11.14 -26.86 -14.73
C VAL A 109 10.13 -27.93 -14.35
N ARG A 110 10.60 -29.01 -13.73
CA ARG A 110 9.79 -30.19 -13.35
C ARG A 110 9.75 -30.31 -11.83
N PHE A 111 8.58 -30.60 -11.26
CA PHE A 111 8.39 -30.85 -9.83
C PHE A 111 7.15 -31.69 -9.56
N ARG A 112 7.05 -32.25 -8.35
CA ARG A 112 5.89 -33.02 -7.88
C ARG A 112 5.06 -32.26 -6.88
N ILE A 113 3.75 -32.54 -6.87
CA ILE A 113 2.78 -32.02 -5.92
C ILE A 113 2.01 -33.16 -5.21
N PRO A 114 1.39 -32.92 -4.04
CA PRO A 114 0.62 -33.93 -3.32
C PRO A 114 -0.53 -34.54 -4.14
N ALA A 115 -0.94 -35.76 -3.81
CA ALA A 115 -2.07 -36.41 -4.48
C ALA A 115 -3.37 -35.61 -4.26
N GLY A 116 -4.10 -35.32 -5.35
CA GLY A 116 -5.33 -34.51 -5.33
C GLY A 116 -5.12 -32.99 -5.35
N ALA A 117 -3.87 -32.51 -5.21
CA ALA A 117 -3.52 -31.12 -5.42
C ALA A 117 -3.67 -30.72 -6.91
N GLY A 118 -3.82 -29.43 -7.17
CA GLY A 118 -3.84 -28.91 -8.54
C GLY A 118 -3.15 -27.56 -8.68
N ILE A 119 -2.70 -27.25 -9.89
CA ILE A 119 -2.04 -25.98 -10.19
C ILE A 119 -3.02 -24.90 -10.65
N LYS A 120 -2.70 -23.65 -10.36
CA LYS A 120 -3.24 -22.46 -11.01
C LYS A 120 -2.08 -21.53 -11.37
N ASP A 121 -1.87 -21.28 -12.66
CA ASP A 121 -0.87 -20.36 -13.16
C ASP A 121 -1.44 -18.97 -13.46
N MET A 122 -0.58 -17.95 -13.41
CA MET A 122 -0.90 -16.59 -13.87
C MET A 122 0.35 -15.79 -14.24
N ARG A 123 0.19 -14.79 -15.11
CA ARG A 123 1.23 -13.82 -15.47
C ARG A 123 1.01 -12.50 -14.73
N ALA A 124 2.07 -11.96 -14.12
CA ALA A 124 2.06 -10.67 -13.42
C ALA A 124 3.20 -9.78 -13.96
N GLY A 125 2.94 -9.05 -15.04
CA GLY A 125 3.97 -8.32 -15.78
C GLY A 125 4.99 -9.28 -16.42
N THR A 126 6.27 -9.12 -16.11
CA THR A 126 7.32 -10.08 -16.51
C THR A 126 7.39 -11.33 -15.61
N ARG A 127 6.63 -11.39 -14.51
CA ARG A 127 6.64 -12.56 -13.61
C ARG A 127 5.67 -13.64 -14.07
N VAL A 128 6.07 -14.89 -13.88
CA VAL A 128 5.20 -16.06 -14.01
C VAL A 128 5.01 -16.66 -12.62
N VAL A 129 3.76 -16.87 -12.23
CA VAL A 129 3.36 -17.31 -10.89
C VAL A 129 2.61 -18.63 -11.03
N ILE A 130 3.00 -19.64 -10.24
CA ILE A 130 2.35 -20.95 -10.19
C ILE A 130 1.92 -21.21 -8.75
N ASP A 131 0.62 -21.29 -8.50
CA ASP A 131 0.04 -21.66 -7.21
C ASP A 131 -0.34 -23.15 -7.18
N ILE A 132 0.22 -23.89 -6.21
CA ILE A 132 -0.11 -25.29 -5.93
C ILE A 132 -1.17 -25.30 -4.83
N LEU A 133 -2.41 -25.64 -5.18
CA LEU A 133 -3.60 -25.66 -4.33
C LEU A 133 -3.79 -27.04 -3.67
N ASP A 134 -4.30 -27.07 -2.44
CA ASP A 134 -4.60 -28.32 -1.71
C ASP A 134 -5.65 -29.23 -2.38
N LYS A 135 -6.43 -28.68 -3.31
CA LYS A 135 -7.43 -29.40 -4.10
C LYS A 135 -7.47 -28.85 -5.51
N ALA A 136 -7.53 -29.75 -6.50
CA ALA A 136 -7.65 -29.33 -7.90
C ALA A 136 -8.91 -28.48 -8.17
N PRO A 137 -8.79 -27.36 -8.92
CA PRO A 137 -9.95 -26.57 -9.33
C PRO A 137 -10.83 -27.36 -10.31
N ALA A 138 -12.15 -27.19 -10.22
CA ALA A 138 -13.08 -27.87 -11.12
C ALA A 138 -12.86 -27.39 -12.57
N ALA A 139 -12.54 -28.31 -13.48
CA ALA A 139 -12.23 -27.99 -14.87
C ALA A 139 -13.50 -27.58 -15.64
N PRO A 140 -13.48 -26.45 -16.39
CA PRO A 140 -14.56 -26.12 -17.31
C PRO A 140 -14.56 -27.10 -18.49
N ALA A 141 -15.74 -27.61 -18.86
CA ALA A 141 -15.88 -28.54 -19.98
C ALA A 141 -15.47 -27.88 -21.30
N LYS A 142 -14.53 -28.49 -22.03
CA LYS A 142 -14.02 -28.01 -23.31
C LYS A 142 -14.72 -28.77 -24.46
N PRO A 143 -15.30 -28.09 -25.47
CA PRO A 143 -15.96 -28.77 -26.59
C PRO A 143 -15.01 -29.66 -27.41
N ALA A 144 -15.54 -30.75 -27.96
CA ALA A 144 -14.83 -31.60 -28.91
C ALA A 144 -14.71 -30.92 -30.30
N PRO A 145 -13.62 -31.18 -31.06
CA PRO A 145 -13.41 -30.57 -32.37
C PRO A 145 -14.17 -31.28 -33.48
N ALA A 146 -14.54 -30.52 -34.53
CA ALA A 146 -14.97 -31.08 -35.82
C ALA A 146 -13.78 -31.19 -36.79
N ALA A 147 -13.80 -32.22 -37.64
CA ALA A 147 -12.91 -32.41 -38.79
C ALA A 147 -13.32 -31.46 -39.95
N GLU A 148 -12.60 -31.28 -41.06
CA GLU A 148 -11.36 -31.86 -41.60
C GLU A 148 -10.76 -30.80 -42.58
N SER A 149 -9.47 -30.76 -42.92
CA SER A 149 -8.87 -31.62 -43.96
C SER A 149 -7.42 -31.20 -44.26
N THR A 150 -6.62 -32.12 -44.80
CA THR A 150 -5.28 -31.87 -45.38
C THR A 150 -5.33 -32.10 -46.90
N PRO A 151 -4.42 -31.50 -47.71
CA PRO A 151 -3.19 -32.23 -48.06
C PRO A 151 -1.94 -31.32 -48.22
N ALA A 152 -0.80 -31.89 -48.62
CA ALA A 152 0.52 -31.22 -48.63
C ALA A 152 1.29 -31.37 -49.96
N ALA A 153 2.11 -30.37 -50.33
CA ALA A 153 3.28 -30.42 -51.22
C ALA A 153 3.93 -29.00 -51.39
N THR A 154 5.08 -28.74 -52.03
CA THR A 154 6.46 -29.32 -52.01
C THR A 154 7.41 -28.44 -52.86
N LYS A 155 8.37 -27.69 -52.25
CA LYS A 155 9.56 -27.05 -52.91
C LYS A 155 9.30 -26.04 -54.07
N PRO A 156 10.31 -25.39 -54.72
CA PRO A 156 11.75 -25.24 -54.42
C PRO A 156 12.24 -23.75 -54.31
N ALA A 157 13.57 -23.55 -54.20
CA ALA A 157 14.30 -22.27 -54.43
C ALA A 157 14.94 -22.26 -55.87
N PRO A 158 15.63 -21.20 -56.41
CA PRO A 158 16.79 -20.49 -55.81
C PRO A 158 16.90 -18.95 -56.11
N ALA A 159 18.09 -18.36 -55.89
CA ALA A 159 18.50 -16.95 -56.11
C ALA A 159 19.21 -16.75 -57.49
N PRO A 160 20.06 -15.71 -57.83
CA PRO A 160 20.74 -14.60 -57.11
C PRO A 160 20.29 -13.19 -57.63
N GLU A 161 21.02 -12.05 -57.80
CA GLU A 161 22.41 -11.56 -57.64
C GLU A 161 22.37 -9.97 -57.54
N LYS A 162 23.11 -9.24 -56.67
CA LYS A 162 24.44 -8.51 -56.83
C LYS A 162 24.42 -7.32 -57.85
N ALA A 163 25.28 -6.27 -57.81
CA ALA A 163 26.62 -6.05 -57.24
C ALA A 163 26.90 -4.52 -56.94
N GLU A 164 27.77 -4.11 -55.98
CA GLU A 164 29.20 -3.67 -56.11
C GLU A 164 29.46 -2.23 -56.65
N SER A 165 30.56 -1.47 -56.38
CA SER A 165 31.82 -1.67 -55.61
C SER A 165 32.58 -0.34 -55.28
N LYS A 166 33.42 -0.32 -54.20
CA LYS A 166 34.77 0.33 -53.98
C LYS A 166 35.04 1.85 -54.31
N GLU A 167 36.18 2.53 -54.01
CA GLU A 167 37.55 2.22 -53.49
C GLU A 167 38.27 3.42 -52.76
N LYS A 168 39.57 3.27 -52.35
CA LYS A 168 40.50 4.24 -51.67
C LYS A 168 41.75 4.57 -52.57
N PRO A 169 43.02 4.94 -52.16
CA PRO A 169 43.75 5.19 -50.87
C PRO A 169 44.33 6.65 -50.80
N PRO A 170 45.61 7.04 -50.44
CA PRO A 170 46.71 6.54 -49.55
C PRO A 170 47.38 7.63 -48.62
N ALA A 171 48.58 7.35 -48.07
CA ALA A 171 49.79 8.23 -47.88
C ALA A 171 49.86 9.48 -46.93
N THR A 172 50.93 9.81 -46.15
CA THR A 172 52.11 9.09 -45.55
C THR A 172 52.83 9.95 -44.46
N THR A 173 53.54 9.34 -43.47
CA THR A 173 54.71 9.87 -42.67
C THR A 173 54.50 11.03 -41.65
N THR A 174 55.29 11.25 -40.56
CA THR A 174 56.53 10.62 -39.99
C THR A 174 56.63 10.79 -38.45
N ALA A 175 57.52 10.00 -37.82
CA ALA A 175 58.47 10.37 -36.74
C ALA A 175 58.04 10.66 -35.27
N LYS A 176 58.60 9.79 -34.39
CA LYS A 176 59.39 10.07 -33.17
C LYS A 176 58.70 10.69 -31.92
N ALA A 177 58.99 10.08 -30.77
CA ALA A 177 58.67 10.62 -29.45
C ALA A 177 59.85 11.41 -28.85
N GLU A 178 59.54 12.42 -28.05
CA GLU A 178 60.51 13.16 -27.23
C GLU A 178 59.84 13.57 -25.92
N ILE A 179 60.57 13.55 -24.80
CA ILE A 179 60.03 13.76 -23.47
C ILE A 179 60.15 15.24 -23.10
N GLN A 180 59.04 15.90 -22.83
CA GLN A 180 59.03 17.20 -22.14
C GLN A 180 58.00 17.20 -21.01
N GLU A 181 58.48 17.61 -19.84
CA GLU A 181 57.72 17.74 -18.60
C GLU A 181 56.78 18.95 -18.69
N LYS A 182 55.50 18.77 -18.30
CA LYS A 182 54.48 19.81 -18.43
C LYS A 182 53.99 20.28 -17.04
N PRO A 183 53.88 21.60 -16.79
CA PRO A 183 53.40 22.13 -15.51
C PRO A 183 52.01 21.58 -15.11
N PRO A 184 51.68 21.53 -13.80
CA PRO A 184 50.44 20.96 -13.32
C PRO A 184 49.22 21.67 -13.94
N ALA A 185 48.26 20.87 -14.38
CA ALA A 185 46.98 21.39 -14.88
C ALA A 185 46.24 22.16 -13.76
N PRO A 186 45.51 23.25 -14.07
CA PRO A 186 44.75 23.98 -13.08
C PRO A 186 43.73 23.06 -12.40
N VAL A 187 43.68 23.12 -11.07
CA VAL A 187 42.80 22.26 -10.26
C VAL A 187 41.35 22.53 -10.62
N ASP A 188 40.58 21.50 -10.98
CA ASP A 188 39.14 21.64 -11.23
C ASP A 188 38.47 22.17 -9.94
N PRO A 189 37.78 23.32 -9.97
CA PRO A 189 37.15 23.90 -8.78
C PRO A 189 36.08 22.99 -8.16
N ARG A 190 35.60 21.96 -8.87
CA ARG A 190 34.75 20.89 -8.29
C ARG A 190 35.49 20.04 -7.25
N ARG A 191 36.81 19.87 -7.38
CA ARG A 191 37.62 19.06 -6.44
C ARG A 191 37.83 19.72 -5.08
N ALA A 192 37.51 21.01 -4.97
CA ALA A 192 37.41 21.74 -3.70
C ALA A 192 35.98 21.80 -3.13
N LYS A 193 35.01 21.09 -3.75
CA LYS A 193 33.57 21.12 -3.42
C LYS A 193 32.88 19.75 -3.42
N GLU A 194 33.61 18.64 -3.40
CA GLU A 194 33.04 17.41 -2.84
C GLU A 194 32.65 17.67 -1.37
N GLY A 195 31.61 17.01 -0.85
CA GLY A 195 31.09 17.23 0.51
C GLY A 195 30.17 18.44 0.70
N ALA A 196 30.07 19.37 -0.25
CA ALA A 196 28.98 20.34 -0.26
C ALA A 196 27.64 19.63 -0.57
N PRO A 197 26.52 19.98 0.09
CA PRO A 197 25.22 19.39 -0.19
C PRO A 197 24.75 19.71 -1.61
N LEU A 198 24.01 18.78 -2.24
CA LEU A 198 23.75 18.74 -3.68
C LEU A 198 23.05 19.99 -4.26
N PHE A 199 22.46 20.84 -3.42
CA PHE A 199 21.83 22.10 -3.85
C PHE A 199 22.85 23.18 -4.23
N GLU A 200 24.05 23.22 -3.64
CA GLU A 200 25.05 24.26 -3.97
C GLU A 200 25.57 24.14 -5.40
N LEU A 201 25.71 22.89 -5.89
CA LEU A 201 26.18 22.60 -7.25
C LEU A 201 25.16 22.94 -8.34
N ARG A 202 23.93 23.33 -7.98
CA ARG A 202 22.90 23.87 -8.89
C ARG A 202 22.79 25.41 -8.85
N GLY A 203 23.63 26.07 -8.05
CA GLY A 203 23.54 27.50 -7.71
C GLY A 203 23.94 28.52 -8.79
N ARG A 204 23.54 28.34 -10.06
CA ARG A 204 23.55 29.41 -11.08
C ARG A 204 22.40 29.24 -12.09
N PRO A 205 21.33 30.07 -12.04
CA PRO A 205 20.50 30.28 -13.22
C PRO A 205 21.31 31.07 -14.25
N ALA A 206 21.29 30.63 -15.51
CA ALA A 206 21.60 31.52 -16.63
C ALA A 206 20.37 32.41 -16.88
N PRO A 207 20.53 33.69 -17.27
CA PRO A 207 19.40 34.54 -17.62
C PRO A 207 18.70 33.97 -18.86
N ALA A 208 17.39 33.79 -18.78
CA ALA A 208 16.56 33.33 -19.88
C ALA A 208 15.87 34.52 -20.56
N GLU A 209 16.46 35.00 -21.66
CA GLU A 209 15.75 35.75 -22.69
C GLU A 209 15.10 34.77 -23.68
N GLY A 210 14.00 35.16 -24.34
CA GLY A 210 13.43 34.42 -25.47
C GLY A 210 11.98 33.96 -25.29
N GLU A 211 11.05 34.87 -25.50
CA GLU A 211 9.63 34.57 -25.67
C GLU A 211 9.37 33.91 -27.04
N ALA A 212 8.62 32.79 -27.06
CA ALA A 212 8.13 32.18 -28.31
C ALA A 212 6.83 31.41 -28.06
N ALA A 213 5.72 31.87 -28.65
CA ALA A 213 4.41 31.25 -28.49
C ALA A 213 4.20 30.05 -29.42
N ALA A 214 3.54 28.99 -28.92
CA ALA A 214 3.05 27.87 -29.71
C ALA A 214 1.54 27.67 -29.46
N LYS A 215 0.70 27.98 -30.45
CA LYS A 215 -0.73 27.62 -30.43
C LYS A 215 -0.90 26.17 -30.85
N GLY A 216 -1.60 25.37 -30.05
CA GLY A 216 -2.03 24.02 -30.39
C GLY A 216 -3.43 23.76 -29.85
N GLN A 217 -4.38 23.43 -30.73
CA GLN A 217 -5.74 23.04 -30.33
C GLN A 217 -5.74 21.55 -29.93
N PRO A 218 -6.44 21.16 -28.84
CA PRO A 218 -6.63 19.75 -28.51
C PRO A 218 -7.67 19.12 -29.45
N THR A 219 -7.31 18.03 -30.11
CA THR A 219 -8.25 17.19 -30.86
C THR A 219 -9.09 16.36 -29.88
N PRO A 220 -10.43 16.31 -30.02
CA PRO A 220 -11.27 15.47 -29.15
C PRO A 220 -11.07 13.98 -29.46
N LEU A 221 -10.99 13.15 -28.43
CA LEU A 221 -11.00 11.69 -28.54
C LEU A 221 -12.40 11.15 -28.18
N THR A 222 -12.95 10.33 -29.08
CA THR A 222 -14.26 9.68 -28.93
C THR A 222 -14.23 8.61 -27.82
N PRO A 223 -15.26 8.50 -26.96
CA PRO A 223 -15.31 7.46 -25.93
C PRO A 223 -15.58 6.06 -26.52
N ALA A 224 -15.04 5.03 -25.87
CA ALA A 224 -15.37 3.63 -26.13
C ALA A 224 -16.53 3.14 -25.22
N PRO A 225 -17.29 2.10 -25.60
CA PRO A 225 -18.56 1.77 -24.94
C PRO A 225 -18.40 1.08 -23.58
N ALA A 226 -19.41 1.24 -22.72
CA ALA A 226 -19.51 0.55 -21.43
C ALA A 226 -20.58 -0.56 -21.44
N ALA A 227 -20.25 -1.72 -20.85
CA ALA A 227 -21.18 -2.74 -20.37
C ALA A 227 -20.47 -3.58 -19.29
N GLY A 228 -21.12 -4.05 -18.22
CA GLY A 228 -22.54 -3.91 -17.86
C GLY A 228 -22.78 -3.99 -16.36
N GLN A 229 -24.05 -3.86 -15.96
CA GLN A 229 -24.49 -3.79 -14.56
C GLN A 229 -24.48 -5.18 -13.88
N PRO A 230 -24.17 -5.27 -12.58
CA PRO A 230 -24.67 -6.33 -11.70
C PRO A 230 -26.06 -5.96 -11.14
N ALA A 231 -26.96 -6.94 -11.07
CA ALA A 231 -28.26 -6.85 -10.42
C ALA A 231 -28.64 -8.23 -9.83
N PRO A 232 -29.68 -8.32 -9.00
CA PRO A 232 -29.61 -8.13 -7.55
C PRO A 232 -29.54 -9.46 -6.79
N GLY A 233 -29.36 -9.42 -5.47
CA GLY A 233 -29.11 -10.62 -4.65
C GLY A 233 -30.27 -11.06 -3.75
N ASP A 234 -30.24 -12.33 -3.38
CA ASP A 234 -30.85 -12.88 -2.16
C ASP A 234 -29.81 -12.82 -1.02
N GLY A 235 -30.16 -12.84 0.27
CA GLY A 235 -31.47 -12.96 0.90
C GLY A 235 -31.27 -13.63 2.27
N SER A 236 -31.54 -12.93 3.37
CA SER A 236 -31.22 -13.44 4.72
C SER A 236 -32.36 -14.29 5.31
N MET A 237 -32.00 -15.33 6.07
CA MET A 237 -32.92 -16.03 6.98
C MET A 237 -32.24 -16.42 8.31
N PRO A 238 -33.01 -16.63 9.40
CA PRO A 238 -32.50 -16.54 10.78
C PRO A 238 -32.15 -17.89 11.43
N PRO A 239 -31.54 -17.90 12.63
CA PRO A 239 -31.01 -19.11 13.28
C PRO A 239 -31.97 -19.77 14.30
N ALA A 240 -32.06 -21.11 14.30
CA ALA A 240 -32.52 -21.99 15.40
C ALA A 240 -32.43 -23.49 14.98
N PRO A 241 -32.49 -24.48 15.90
CA PRO A 241 -32.06 -24.49 17.31
C PRO A 241 -31.02 -25.62 17.58
N ALA A 242 -30.63 -25.81 18.84
CA ALA A 242 -29.60 -26.79 19.25
C ALA A 242 -30.15 -28.19 19.62
N ALA A 243 -29.25 -29.18 19.62
CA ALA A 243 -29.43 -30.46 20.31
C ALA A 243 -28.16 -30.77 21.14
N SER A 244 -28.31 -30.97 22.45
CA SER A 244 -27.20 -31.20 23.38
C SER A 244 -26.77 -32.66 23.42
N PRO A 245 -25.52 -32.92 23.87
CA PRO A 245 -25.34 -33.78 25.04
C PRO A 245 -24.65 -33.04 26.19
N ALA A 246 -24.85 -33.55 27.42
CA ALA A 246 -24.31 -33.00 28.67
C ALA A 246 -23.25 -33.95 29.28
N PRO A 247 -22.75 -33.76 30.53
CA PRO A 247 -21.41 -33.20 30.68
C PRO A 247 -20.43 -34.05 31.51
N VAL A 248 -19.14 -33.76 31.36
CA VAL A 248 -18.05 -34.18 32.26
C VAL A 248 -17.07 -33.01 32.46
N PRO A 249 -16.32 -32.97 33.59
CA PRO A 249 -16.07 -31.70 34.28
C PRO A 249 -14.88 -30.87 33.77
N ALA A 250 -14.86 -29.62 34.18
CA ALA A 250 -13.77 -28.68 33.93
C ALA A 250 -12.48 -29.09 34.66
N VAL A 251 -11.34 -28.82 34.00
CA VAL A 251 -10.01 -28.76 34.62
C VAL A 251 -9.43 -27.38 34.36
N GLU A 252 -8.69 -26.87 35.32
CA GLU A 252 -8.23 -25.48 35.42
C GLU A 252 -7.08 -25.14 34.46
N GLN A 253 -6.75 -23.86 34.33
CA GLN A 253 -5.72 -23.38 33.41
C GLN A 253 -4.31 -23.85 33.82
N ALA A 254 -3.68 -24.65 32.95
CA ALA A 254 -2.24 -24.83 32.92
C ALA A 254 -1.70 -24.37 31.57
N ALA A 255 -0.78 -23.40 31.58
CA ALA A 255 -0.08 -22.98 30.37
C ALA A 255 0.81 -24.11 29.84
N LEU A 256 0.94 -24.23 28.51
CA LEU A 256 2.09 -24.95 27.95
C LEU A 256 3.35 -24.15 28.28
N ALA A 257 4.00 -24.52 29.37
CA ALA A 257 5.36 -24.06 29.65
C ALA A 257 6.27 -24.50 28.48
N PRO A 258 7.27 -23.69 28.09
CA PRO A 258 8.37 -24.20 27.30
C PRO A 258 9.03 -25.35 28.06
N ALA A 259 9.49 -26.38 27.35
CA ALA A 259 10.29 -27.44 27.98
C ALA A 259 11.47 -26.79 28.74
N PRO A 260 11.73 -27.17 29.99
CA PRO A 260 12.67 -26.47 30.83
C PRO A 260 14.06 -26.48 30.18
N LEU A 261 14.67 -25.30 30.06
CA LEU A 261 16.09 -25.22 29.75
C LEU A 261 16.83 -25.88 30.91
N VAL A 262 17.58 -26.93 30.61
CA VAL A 262 18.51 -27.55 31.57
C VAL A 262 19.66 -26.58 31.84
N ASP A 263 19.54 -25.80 32.92
CA ASP A 263 20.54 -24.80 33.33
C ASP A 263 21.90 -25.44 33.68
N SER A 264 21.91 -26.74 34.00
CA SER A 264 23.11 -27.57 34.08
C SER A 264 22.81 -29.02 33.65
N VAL A 265 23.82 -29.71 33.10
CA VAL A 265 23.76 -31.12 32.71
C VAL A 265 24.96 -31.86 33.30
N SER A 266 24.74 -32.93 34.08
CA SER A 266 25.84 -33.71 34.67
C SER A 266 25.99 -35.08 34.00
N ILE A 267 27.16 -35.31 33.41
CA ILE A 267 27.49 -36.50 32.62
C ILE A 267 28.41 -37.40 33.46
N PRO A 268 27.94 -38.57 33.96
CA PRO A 268 28.76 -39.49 34.72
C PRO A 268 29.51 -40.45 33.80
N PHE A 269 30.81 -40.59 34.02
CA PHE A 269 31.65 -41.64 33.45
C PHE A 269 32.09 -42.59 34.58
N ASP A 270 31.65 -43.85 34.56
CA ASP A 270 31.94 -44.82 35.63
C ASP A 270 32.82 -45.98 35.14
N PRO A 271 34.16 -45.87 35.23
CA PRO A 271 35.10 -46.91 34.83
C PRO A 271 35.06 -48.17 35.71
N LYS A 272 34.24 -48.23 36.77
CA LYS A 272 34.13 -49.33 37.77
C LYS A 272 35.40 -49.62 38.58
N LEU A 273 36.50 -48.95 38.27
CA LEU A 273 37.81 -49.12 38.91
C LEU A 273 38.55 -47.78 38.98
N GLY A 274 39.55 -47.68 39.86
CA GLY A 274 40.31 -46.45 40.07
C GLY A 274 41.22 -46.10 38.89
N THR A 275 40.72 -45.30 37.95
CA THR A 275 41.51 -44.74 36.83
C THR A 275 41.93 -43.29 37.09
N ALA A 276 42.93 -42.84 36.33
CA ALA A 276 43.29 -41.44 36.15
C ALA A 276 42.64 -40.91 34.87
N ALA A 277 42.24 -39.63 34.87
CA ALA A 277 41.55 -39.01 33.74
C ALA A 277 42.26 -37.74 33.25
N ALA A 278 42.11 -37.44 31.97
CA ALA A 278 42.39 -36.14 31.36
C ALA A 278 41.15 -35.66 30.60
N VAL A 279 40.81 -34.38 30.73
CA VAL A 279 39.63 -33.76 30.12
C VAL A 279 40.02 -32.42 29.52
N PHE A 280 39.71 -32.20 28.24
CA PHE A 280 40.07 -30.98 27.52
C PHE A 280 39.12 -30.69 26.36
N GLU A 281 38.95 -29.41 26.02
CA GLU A 281 38.13 -28.95 24.89
C GLU A 281 39.01 -28.65 23.66
N ARG A 282 38.67 -29.24 22.51
CA ARG A 282 39.40 -29.02 21.25
C ARG A 282 38.51 -29.22 20.04
N ALA A 283 38.64 -28.32 19.05
CA ALA A 283 37.92 -28.36 17.76
C ALA A 283 36.38 -28.51 17.87
N GLY A 284 35.77 -27.98 18.93
CA GLY A 284 34.32 -28.09 19.18
C GLY A 284 33.87 -29.37 19.90
N TYR A 285 34.81 -30.22 20.32
CA TYR A 285 34.55 -31.43 21.11
C TYR A 285 35.18 -31.32 22.50
N LEU A 286 34.49 -31.89 23.49
CA LEU A 286 35.07 -32.20 24.79
C LEU A 286 35.59 -33.63 24.75
N TYR A 287 36.87 -33.83 25.06
CA TYR A 287 37.54 -35.13 25.11
C TYR A 287 37.71 -35.60 26.56
N VAL A 288 37.55 -36.90 26.79
CA VAL A 288 37.67 -37.56 28.10
C VAL A 288 38.53 -38.81 27.93
N LEU A 289 39.78 -38.80 28.37
CA LEU A 289 40.74 -39.89 28.18
C LEU A 289 41.16 -40.51 29.53
N PHE A 290 41.27 -41.84 29.57
CA PHE A 290 41.66 -42.61 30.76
C PHE A 290 43.01 -43.30 30.56
N ASP A 291 43.77 -43.49 31.66
CA ASP A 291 45.14 -44.03 31.65
C ASP A 291 45.29 -45.48 31.15
N ARG A 292 44.18 -46.23 31.15
CA ARG A 292 44.08 -47.65 30.83
C ARG A 292 42.75 -47.97 30.13
N PRO A 293 42.59 -49.14 29.49
CA PRO A 293 41.29 -49.57 28.94
C PRO A 293 40.22 -49.66 30.03
N VAL A 294 38.98 -49.29 29.69
CA VAL A 294 37.81 -49.31 30.57
C VAL A 294 36.64 -50.04 29.89
N PRO A 295 35.64 -50.55 30.63
CA PRO A 295 34.48 -51.22 30.03
C PRO A 295 33.68 -50.28 29.11
N PRO A 296 33.03 -50.78 28.03
CA PRO A 296 32.19 -49.96 27.15
C PRO A 296 31.08 -49.17 27.89
N GLU A 297 30.58 -49.73 29.00
CA GLU A 297 29.55 -49.16 29.87
C GLU A 297 30.06 -47.99 30.73
N THR A 298 31.32 -47.58 30.57
CA THR A 298 31.91 -46.42 31.27
C THR A 298 31.27 -45.12 30.82
N ALA A 299 30.90 -44.99 29.55
CA ALA A 299 30.16 -43.84 29.05
C ALA A 299 28.64 -44.06 29.19
N PRO A 300 27.85 -43.00 29.47
CA PRO A 300 26.41 -43.12 29.61
C PRO A 300 25.77 -43.43 28.26
N ALA A 301 24.80 -44.34 28.25
CA ALA A 301 24.08 -44.71 27.03
C ALA A 301 23.35 -43.50 26.41
N PRO A 302 23.21 -43.41 25.07
CA PRO A 302 22.51 -42.30 24.41
C PRO A 302 21.10 -42.08 25.00
N GLY A 303 20.81 -40.83 25.40
CA GLY A 303 19.53 -40.47 26.02
C GLY A 303 19.36 -40.83 27.50
N SER A 304 20.34 -41.47 28.15
CA SER A 304 20.25 -41.83 29.58
C SER A 304 20.55 -40.67 30.55
N VAL A 305 21.13 -39.57 30.06
CA VAL A 305 21.41 -38.36 30.84
C VAL A 305 20.36 -37.28 30.50
N PRO A 306 19.49 -36.88 31.44
CA PRO A 306 18.53 -35.81 31.21
C PRO A 306 19.22 -34.51 30.78
N GLY A 307 18.77 -33.95 29.65
CA GLY A 307 19.33 -32.72 29.07
C GLY A 307 20.50 -32.93 28.09
N LEU A 308 21.10 -34.12 28.01
CA LEU A 308 22.18 -34.40 27.06
C LEU A 308 21.61 -34.88 25.71
N ASN A 309 21.37 -33.95 24.79
CA ASN A 309 20.84 -34.22 23.45
C ASN A 309 21.91 -34.72 22.45
N THR A 310 23.11 -35.07 22.90
CA THR A 310 24.23 -35.53 22.07
C THR A 310 24.74 -36.89 22.53
N ALA A 311 25.21 -37.72 21.59
CA ALA A 311 25.84 -38.99 21.92
C ALA A 311 27.29 -38.77 22.42
N VAL A 312 27.71 -39.63 23.34
CA VAL A 312 29.13 -39.79 23.71
C VAL A 312 29.72 -40.88 22.81
N GLU A 313 30.76 -40.53 22.05
CA GLU A 313 31.41 -41.44 21.10
C GLU A 313 32.74 -41.94 21.65
N PRO A 314 33.10 -43.23 21.50
CA PRO A 314 34.43 -43.73 21.84
C PRO A 314 35.49 -43.22 20.85
N VAL A 315 36.72 -43.05 21.34
CA VAL A 315 37.90 -42.64 20.54
C VAL A 315 39.06 -43.58 20.82
N THR A 316 39.75 -44.02 19.77
CA THR A 316 40.90 -44.93 19.87
C THR A 316 42.09 -44.26 20.56
N VAL A 317 42.60 -44.89 21.62
CA VAL A 317 43.84 -44.50 22.30
C VAL A 317 44.68 -45.76 22.57
N PRO A 318 45.98 -45.82 22.21
CA PRO A 318 46.82 -46.98 22.51
C PRO A 318 46.94 -47.25 24.02
N ASP A 319 46.75 -48.51 24.42
CA ASP A 319 46.82 -49.02 25.80
C ASP A 319 46.00 -48.21 26.83
N ALA A 320 44.90 -47.62 26.37
CA ALA A 320 44.10 -46.64 27.10
C ALA A 320 42.64 -46.68 26.59
N ALA A 321 41.80 -45.77 27.08
CA ALA A 321 40.46 -45.55 26.54
C ALA A 321 40.16 -44.06 26.41
N GLY A 322 39.31 -43.70 25.45
CA GLY A 322 38.92 -42.32 25.20
C GLY A 322 37.48 -42.20 24.77
N PHE A 323 36.88 -41.07 25.11
CA PHE A 323 35.54 -40.67 24.67
C PHE A 323 35.57 -39.21 24.21
N ARG A 324 34.62 -38.83 23.34
CA ARG A 324 34.35 -37.45 22.94
C ARG A 324 32.85 -37.16 22.92
N LEU A 325 32.50 -35.89 23.07
CA LEU A 325 31.15 -35.38 22.81
C LEU A 325 31.21 -33.96 22.20
N PRO A 326 30.25 -33.56 21.34
CA PRO A 326 30.16 -32.18 20.86
C PRO A 326 29.90 -31.21 22.02
N MET A 327 30.66 -30.12 22.09
CA MET A 327 30.54 -29.12 23.15
C MET A 327 29.51 -28.03 22.77
N PRO A 328 28.43 -27.82 23.53
CA PRO A 328 27.44 -26.79 23.23
C PRO A 328 28.01 -25.37 23.38
N ALA A 329 27.70 -24.49 22.45
CA ALA A 329 28.06 -23.07 22.56
C ALA A 329 27.42 -22.43 23.80
N LEU A 330 28.16 -21.51 24.45
CA LEU A 330 27.79 -20.80 25.68
C LEU A 330 27.76 -21.64 26.99
N MET A 331 28.09 -22.93 26.93
CA MET A 331 28.35 -23.74 28.13
C MET A 331 29.85 -23.81 28.46
N GLN A 332 30.17 -24.11 29.72
CA GLN A 332 31.50 -24.45 30.21
C GLN A 332 31.44 -25.81 30.93
N ALA A 333 32.44 -26.66 30.71
CA ALA A 333 32.55 -27.95 31.39
C ALA A 333 33.38 -27.84 32.69
N ARG A 334 32.97 -28.56 33.74
CA ARG A 334 33.70 -28.69 35.01
C ARG A 334 33.78 -30.14 35.44
N VAL A 335 34.98 -30.60 35.81
CA VAL A 335 35.25 -31.98 36.22
C VAL A 335 35.13 -32.12 37.74
N GLN A 336 34.50 -33.20 38.18
CA GLN A 336 34.43 -33.66 39.57
C GLN A 336 34.66 -35.18 39.61
N ARG A 337 35.02 -35.72 40.78
CA ARG A 337 35.19 -37.15 40.99
C ARG A 337 34.47 -37.59 42.27
N ASP A 338 33.70 -38.66 42.16
CA ASP A 338 32.91 -39.28 43.22
C ASP A 338 33.24 -40.78 43.26
N GLY A 339 34.18 -41.16 44.13
CA GLY A 339 34.75 -42.51 44.18
C GLY A 339 35.48 -42.91 42.89
N THR A 340 34.93 -43.88 42.15
CA THR A 340 35.39 -44.27 40.81
C THR A 340 34.83 -43.38 39.70
N ILE A 341 33.71 -42.71 39.93
CA ILE A 341 32.94 -42.00 38.91
C ILE A 341 33.54 -40.62 38.66
N TRP A 342 33.85 -40.32 37.40
CA TRP A 342 34.20 -38.97 36.96
C TRP A 342 32.93 -38.29 36.44
N ARG A 343 32.49 -37.20 37.08
CA ARG A 343 31.34 -36.40 36.65
C ARG A 343 31.80 -35.15 35.91
N ILE A 344 31.19 -34.88 34.77
CA ILE A 344 31.42 -33.67 33.98
C ILE A 344 30.12 -32.86 33.98
N GLY A 345 30.13 -31.71 34.65
CA GLY A 345 29.02 -30.76 34.64
C GLY A 345 29.17 -29.75 33.50
N LEU A 346 28.15 -29.60 32.65
CA LEU A 346 28.03 -28.54 31.66
C LEU A 346 27.09 -27.46 32.21
N ASN A 347 27.60 -26.26 32.48
CA ASN A 347 26.86 -25.14 33.06
C ASN A 347 26.97 -23.88 32.17
N ARG A 348 26.13 -22.86 32.37
CA ARG A 348 26.35 -21.55 31.72
C ARG A 348 27.58 -20.83 32.30
N ALA A 349 28.28 -20.10 31.43
CA ALA A 349 29.52 -19.39 31.75
C ALA A 349 29.43 -18.28 32.82
N THR A 350 28.22 -17.84 33.20
CA THR A 350 27.98 -16.77 34.17
C THR A 350 27.82 -17.26 35.61
N ASP A 351 27.56 -18.55 35.81
CA ASP A 351 26.90 -19.06 37.03
C ASP A 351 27.87 -19.88 37.92
N LEU A 352 29.18 -19.72 37.71
CA LEU A 352 30.24 -20.55 38.29
C LEU A 352 31.15 -19.74 39.24
N PRO A 353 31.44 -20.22 40.46
CA PRO A 353 32.52 -19.66 41.28
C PRO A 353 33.89 -19.96 40.63
N PRO A 354 34.91 -19.10 40.82
CA PRO A 354 36.24 -19.30 40.25
C PRO A 354 36.85 -20.68 40.51
N ASN A 355 37.77 -21.10 39.65
CA ASN A 355 38.61 -22.26 39.91
C ASN A 355 39.61 -21.93 41.03
N ASP A 356 39.93 -22.92 41.86
CA ASP A 356 40.91 -22.77 42.94
C ASP A 356 42.32 -22.64 42.32
N PRO A 357 43.06 -21.53 42.56
CA PRO A 357 44.40 -21.34 42.03
C PRO A 357 45.39 -22.41 42.51
N ALA A 358 45.16 -23.07 43.66
CA ALA A 358 45.99 -24.19 44.12
C ALA A 358 45.87 -25.45 43.24
N THR A 359 44.89 -25.50 42.32
CA THR A 359 44.69 -26.60 41.37
C THR A 359 45.23 -26.30 39.96
N VAL A 360 45.96 -25.20 39.76
CA VAL A 360 46.54 -24.83 38.47
C VAL A 360 47.90 -25.52 38.26
N LEU A 361 47.98 -26.36 37.22
CA LEU A 361 49.23 -26.99 36.78
C LEU A 361 50.24 -25.91 36.36
N THR A 362 51.37 -25.86 37.07
CA THR A 362 52.41 -24.85 36.85
C THR A 362 53.60 -25.48 36.13
N ALA A 363 54.01 -24.87 35.02
CA ALA A 363 55.15 -25.30 34.22
C ALA A 363 56.39 -24.50 34.62
N THR A 364 57.35 -25.16 35.28
CA THR A 364 58.59 -24.56 35.80
C THR A 364 59.74 -24.83 34.82
N PRO A 365 60.36 -23.79 34.24
CA PRO A 365 61.55 -23.97 33.40
C PRO A 365 62.77 -24.31 34.26
N ASP A 366 63.52 -25.35 33.88
CA ASP A 366 64.78 -25.76 34.49
C ASP A 366 65.90 -25.67 33.42
N PRO A 367 66.55 -24.49 33.29
CA PRO A 367 67.55 -24.25 32.26
C PRO A 367 68.95 -24.77 32.62
N GLN A 368 69.15 -25.32 33.82
CA GLN A 368 70.47 -25.76 34.33
C GLN A 368 70.59 -27.28 34.45
N PHE A 369 69.56 -28.03 34.05
CA PHE A 369 69.55 -29.49 34.07
C PHE A 369 70.71 -30.10 33.26
N ALA A 370 71.37 -31.11 33.85
CA ALA A 370 72.65 -31.64 33.36
C ALA A 370 72.61 -32.34 31.99
N LEU A 371 71.42 -32.66 31.47
CA LEU A 371 71.21 -33.26 30.14
C LEU A 371 70.71 -32.25 29.09
N GLY A 372 70.71 -30.96 29.42
CA GLY A 372 70.14 -29.88 28.62
C GLY A 372 68.85 -29.34 29.24
N ALA A 373 68.54 -28.08 28.95
CA ALA A 373 67.41 -27.36 29.51
C ALA A 373 66.06 -28.08 29.31
N ARG A 374 65.20 -28.07 30.34
CA ARG A 374 63.92 -28.80 30.35
C ARG A 374 62.78 -27.95 30.93
N LEU A 375 61.55 -28.43 30.76
CA LEU A 375 60.36 -27.85 31.38
C LEU A 375 59.68 -28.93 32.23
N VAL A 376 59.49 -28.67 33.52
CA VAL A 376 58.84 -29.60 34.45
C VAL A 376 57.48 -29.04 34.83
N VAL A 377 56.40 -29.75 34.50
CA VAL A 377 55.04 -29.40 34.93
C VAL A 377 54.72 -30.12 36.22
N ALA A 378 54.58 -29.37 37.31
CA ALA A 378 54.29 -29.92 38.62
C ALA A 378 52.87 -30.53 38.65
N ALA A 379 52.78 -31.84 38.89
CA ALA A 379 51.53 -32.60 38.87
C ALA A 379 51.59 -33.79 39.85
N PRO A 380 50.51 -34.07 40.63
CA PRO A 380 50.48 -35.20 41.55
C PRO A 380 50.22 -36.53 40.83
N ASP A 381 50.80 -37.61 41.35
CA ASP A 381 50.49 -39.01 41.00
C ASP A 381 50.54 -39.34 39.49
N VAL A 382 51.55 -38.81 38.79
CA VAL A 382 51.78 -38.99 37.35
C VAL A 382 52.22 -40.42 37.04
N ALA A 383 51.28 -41.28 36.68
CA ALA A 383 51.55 -42.70 36.41
C ALA A 383 51.98 -43.00 34.96
N LYS A 384 51.42 -42.29 33.96
CA LYS A 384 51.60 -42.60 32.53
C LYS A 384 51.33 -41.37 31.65
N VAL A 385 52.11 -41.21 30.58
CA VAL A 385 51.82 -40.29 29.47
C VAL A 385 51.26 -41.10 28.30
N LEU A 386 50.17 -40.63 27.70
CA LEU A 386 49.50 -41.23 26.54
C LEU A 386 49.86 -40.47 25.26
N SER A 387 50.09 -41.21 24.17
CA SER A 387 50.13 -40.63 22.83
C SER A 387 48.73 -40.72 22.22
N PHE A 388 48.11 -39.57 21.96
CA PHE A 388 46.73 -39.46 21.47
C PHE A 388 46.70 -38.74 20.12
N LYS A 389 46.19 -39.40 19.09
CA LYS A 389 45.97 -38.76 17.78
C LYS A 389 44.55 -38.22 17.70
N ASP A 390 44.41 -36.90 17.52
CA ASP A 390 43.12 -36.24 17.47
C ASP A 390 42.35 -36.64 16.19
N PRO A 391 41.15 -37.23 16.28
CA PRO A 391 40.39 -37.70 15.11
C PRO A 391 39.74 -36.57 14.30
N VAL A 392 39.77 -35.32 14.77
CA VAL A 392 39.21 -34.13 14.10
C VAL A 392 40.31 -33.25 13.52
N VAL A 393 41.40 -33.05 14.26
CA VAL A 393 42.53 -32.19 13.85
C VAL A 393 43.64 -32.98 13.13
N GLY A 394 43.78 -34.28 13.43
CA GLY A 394 44.72 -35.19 12.77
C GLY A 394 46.16 -35.18 13.30
N ASP A 395 46.51 -34.27 14.22
CA ASP A 395 47.81 -34.22 14.89
C ASP A 395 47.87 -35.07 16.16
N THR A 396 49.09 -35.34 16.63
CA THR A 396 49.35 -36.15 17.83
C THR A 396 49.63 -35.26 19.03
N LEU A 397 49.01 -35.57 20.17
CA LEU A 397 49.17 -34.91 21.46
C LEU A 397 49.74 -35.89 22.49
N PHE A 398 50.60 -35.41 23.38
CA PHE A 398 50.96 -36.12 24.61
C PHE A 398 49.99 -35.70 25.72
N VAL A 399 49.19 -36.64 26.21
CA VAL A 399 48.18 -36.39 27.25
C VAL A 399 48.56 -37.12 28.53
N THR A 400 48.50 -36.43 29.67
CA THR A 400 48.78 -37.00 30.99
C THR A 400 47.50 -37.02 31.82
N PRO A 401 46.82 -38.17 31.95
CA PRO A 401 45.74 -38.36 32.91
C PRO A 401 46.26 -38.29 34.34
N LEU A 402 45.50 -37.66 35.23
CA LEU A 402 45.84 -37.53 36.66
C LEU A 402 44.75 -38.16 37.53
N SER A 403 45.15 -38.83 38.62
CA SER A 403 44.25 -39.53 39.54
C SER A 403 43.45 -38.56 40.41
N THR A 404 44.13 -37.54 40.93
CA THR A 404 43.57 -36.51 41.82
C THR A 404 42.72 -35.54 40.99
N PRO A 405 41.45 -35.26 41.37
CA PRO A 405 40.59 -34.33 40.66
C PRO A 405 40.96 -32.87 40.94
N GLY A 406 40.89 -31.99 39.93
CA GLY A 406 41.14 -30.55 40.05
C GLY A 406 42.37 -30.04 39.29
N PRO A 407 43.55 -30.70 39.32
CA PRO A 407 44.73 -30.31 38.55
C PRO A 407 44.45 -30.09 37.06
N HIS A 408 44.52 -28.83 36.62
CA HIS A 408 44.10 -28.38 35.29
C HIS A 408 44.99 -27.23 34.77
N LEU A 409 44.95 -26.96 33.46
CA LEU A 409 45.64 -25.82 32.85
C LEU A 409 44.63 -24.81 32.27
N PRO A 410 44.40 -23.64 32.89
CA PRO A 410 43.33 -22.73 32.49
C PRO A 410 43.64 -21.93 31.22
N THR A 411 44.91 -21.79 30.82
CA THR A 411 45.35 -21.00 29.66
C THR A 411 46.42 -21.73 28.86
N ALA A 412 46.42 -21.53 27.53
CA ALA A 412 47.39 -22.16 26.65
C ALA A 412 48.77 -21.52 26.85
N GLN A 413 49.79 -22.34 27.16
CA GLN A 413 51.18 -21.86 27.30
C GLN A 413 51.99 -22.33 26.09
N ARG A 414 52.62 -21.40 25.37
CA ARG A 414 53.39 -21.69 24.16
C ARG A 414 54.87 -21.42 24.37
N PHE A 415 55.66 -22.47 24.20
CA PHE A 415 57.12 -22.46 24.17
C PHE A 415 57.60 -22.63 22.72
N ALA A 416 58.92 -22.67 22.50
CA ALA A 416 59.47 -22.83 21.15
C ALA A 416 59.19 -24.23 20.57
N GLN A 417 59.49 -25.30 21.32
CA GLN A 417 59.31 -26.70 20.87
C GLN A 417 57.99 -27.37 21.32
N ALA A 418 57.18 -26.73 22.17
CA ALA A 418 55.96 -27.32 22.73
C ALA A 418 54.86 -26.28 22.98
N GLN A 419 53.61 -26.71 22.91
CA GLN A 419 52.44 -25.92 23.30
C GLN A 419 51.57 -26.73 24.29
N LEU A 420 51.48 -26.26 25.52
CA LEU A 420 50.56 -26.82 26.51
C LEU A 420 49.16 -26.26 26.21
N LEU A 421 48.17 -27.14 26.04
CA LEU A 421 46.81 -26.78 25.67
C LEU A 421 45.91 -26.64 26.93
N PRO A 422 44.87 -25.79 26.90
CA PRO A 422 43.94 -25.67 28.02
C PRO A 422 43.27 -27.02 28.34
N SER A 423 43.14 -27.32 29.62
CA SER A 423 42.53 -28.54 30.13
C SER A 423 41.66 -28.23 31.34
N LEU A 424 40.71 -29.12 31.61
CA LEU A 424 39.80 -29.09 32.75
C LEU A 424 40.18 -30.15 33.80
N GLN A 425 41.00 -31.12 33.40
CA GLN A 425 41.65 -32.13 34.25
C GLN A 425 42.86 -32.67 33.48
N GLY A 426 44.00 -32.86 34.15
CA GLY A 426 45.21 -33.42 33.54
C GLY A 426 45.99 -32.42 32.67
N LEU A 427 47.09 -32.89 32.06
CA LEU A 427 47.95 -32.08 31.18
C LEU A 427 47.81 -32.53 29.72
N VAL A 428 47.81 -31.57 28.80
CA VAL A 428 47.81 -31.82 27.34
C VAL A 428 48.95 -31.03 26.69
N VAL A 429 49.88 -31.72 26.05
CA VAL A 429 51.04 -31.13 25.38
C VAL A 429 50.98 -31.45 23.89
N ARG A 430 50.93 -30.40 23.06
CA ARG A 430 51.09 -30.47 21.61
C ARG A 430 52.57 -30.27 21.27
N PRO A 431 53.22 -31.20 20.55
CA PRO A 431 54.58 -31.00 20.05
C PRO A 431 54.61 -29.93 18.95
N LEU A 432 55.69 -29.14 18.91
CA LEU A 432 56.06 -28.25 17.81
C LEU A 432 57.43 -28.62 17.19
N ASP A 433 58.13 -29.60 17.77
CA ASP A 433 59.35 -30.26 17.27
C ASP A 433 59.12 -31.77 17.34
N ASP A 434 59.42 -32.51 16.27
CA ASP A 434 59.17 -33.96 16.18
C ASP A 434 60.03 -34.78 17.15
N ARG A 435 61.06 -34.16 17.76
CA ARG A 435 61.97 -34.78 18.74
C ARG A 435 61.55 -34.54 20.19
N LEU A 436 60.34 -34.01 20.42
CA LEU A 436 59.83 -33.75 21.77
C LEU A 436 59.59 -35.04 22.55
N VAL A 437 60.25 -35.16 23.69
CA VAL A 437 60.04 -36.22 24.69
C VAL A 437 59.19 -35.65 25.82
N VAL A 438 58.13 -36.37 26.18
CA VAL A 438 57.24 -36.04 27.31
C VAL A 438 57.15 -37.28 28.18
N GLN A 439 57.68 -37.23 29.41
CA GLN A 439 57.85 -38.41 30.27
C GLN A 439 57.52 -38.13 31.74
N PRO A 440 57.04 -39.14 32.50
CA PRO A 440 56.76 -39.00 33.92
C PRO A 440 58.04 -38.94 34.74
N VAL A 441 58.11 -38.02 35.70
CA VAL A 441 59.21 -37.88 36.66
C VAL A 441 58.68 -37.70 38.08
N ARG A 442 59.54 -37.84 39.11
CA ARG A 442 59.13 -37.69 40.52
C ARG A 442 58.51 -36.31 40.86
N GLU A 443 58.80 -35.31 40.04
CA GLU A 443 58.38 -33.92 40.21
C GLU A 443 57.12 -33.57 39.39
N GLY A 444 56.61 -34.50 38.56
CA GLY A 444 55.47 -34.29 37.68
C GLY A 444 55.71 -34.82 36.26
N VAL A 445 55.50 -33.97 35.25
CA VAL A 445 55.78 -34.29 33.83
C VAL A 445 57.01 -33.51 33.35
N GLU A 446 58.01 -34.22 32.84
CA GLU A 446 59.16 -33.63 32.17
C GLU A 446 58.91 -33.53 30.67
N ILE A 447 59.18 -32.34 30.11
CA ILE A 447 59.11 -32.02 28.69
C ILE A 447 60.51 -31.59 28.26
N SER A 448 61.09 -32.26 27.27
CA SER A 448 62.46 -32.01 26.79
C SER A 448 62.64 -32.37 25.30
N VAL A 449 63.78 -31.99 24.73
CA VAL A 449 64.27 -32.48 23.43
C VAL A 449 65.73 -32.92 23.58
N PRO A 450 66.25 -33.85 22.76
CA PRO A 450 67.68 -34.16 22.71
C PRO A 450 68.52 -32.89 22.46
N GLY A 451 69.33 -32.49 23.45
CA GLY A 451 70.11 -31.26 23.45
C GLY A 451 69.53 -30.08 24.25
N GLY A 452 68.31 -30.21 24.77
CA GLY A 452 67.64 -29.20 25.61
C GLY A 452 66.70 -28.25 24.86
N LEU A 453 65.67 -27.78 25.56
CA LEU A 453 64.68 -26.81 25.08
C LEU A 453 65.29 -25.40 24.88
N SER A 454 64.73 -24.66 23.93
CA SER A 454 65.05 -23.22 23.78
C SER A 454 64.18 -22.40 24.74
N LEU A 455 64.72 -22.12 25.92
CA LEU A 455 64.10 -21.30 26.96
C LEU A 455 64.78 -19.93 27.04
N SER A 456 63.99 -18.85 27.16
CA SER A 456 64.52 -17.50 27.35
C SER A 456 65.17 -17.35 28.74
N PRO A 457 66.21 -16.51 28.90
CA PRO A 457 66.76 -16.15 30.20
C PRO A 457 65.68 -15.60 31.16
N ALA A 458 65.77 -15.95 32.44
CA ALA A 458 64.82 -15.48 33.46
C ALA A 458 64.75 -13.94 33.59
N ALA A 459 65.79 -13.23 33.18
CA ALA A 459 65.82 -11.76 33.13
C ALA A 459 64.77 -11.17 32.16
N ASP A 460 64.49 -11.85 31.04
CA ASP A 460 63.53 -11.36 30.03
C ASP A 460 62.07 -11.60 30.46
N LEU A 461 61.82 -12.47 31.44
CA LEU A 461 60.48 -12.71 32.01
C LEU A 461 60.10 -11.63 33.05
N ALA A 462 61.08 -11.00 33.70
CA ALA A 462 60.84 -9.98 34.73
C ALA A 462 60.31 -8.64 34.19
N SER A 463 60.43 -8.41 32.88
CA SER A 463 60.00 -7.17 32.20
C SER A 463 58.60 -7.22 31.61
N VAL A 464 57.94 -8.39 31.59
CA VAL A 464 56.60 -8.58 31.02
C VAL A 464 55.56 -8.82 32.13
N ALA A 465 55.29 -7.78 32.92
CA ALA A 465 54.02 -7.70 33.62
C ALA A 465 52.90 -7.54 32.56
N PRO A 466 51.80 -8.32 32.61
CA PRO A 466 50.67 -8.07 31.72
C PRO A 466 50.12 -6.67 32.02
N PRO A 467 49.85 -5.83 30.99
CA PRO A 467 49.26 -4.53 31.23
C PRO A 467 47.92 -4.71 31.94
N PRO A 468 47.56 -3.85 32.91
CA PRO A 468 46.27 -3.95 33.58
C PRO A 468 45.17 -3.90 32.52
N VAL A 469 44.31 -4.93 32.50
CA VAL A 469 43.24 -5.03 31.51
C VAL A 469 42.46 -3.71 31.55
N PRO A 470 42.45 -2.92 30.45
CA PRO A 470 41.73 -1.64 30.47
C PRO A 470 40.28 -1.97 30.79
N LYS A 471 39.68 -1.24 31.76
CA LYS A 471 38.27 -1.45 32.13
C LYS A 471 37.44 -1.39 30.86
N GLN A 472 36.96 -2.55 30.41
CA GLN A 472 36.03 -2.63 29.30
C GLN A 472 34.68 -2.13 29.82
N GLU A 473 34.51 -0.81 29.82
CA GLU A 473 33.20 -0.21 29.75
C GLU A 473 32.46 -0.90 28.61
N LYS A 474 31.37 -1.61 28.94
CA LYS A 474 30.60 -2.37 27.97
C LYS A 474 30.24 -1.43 26.83
N GLU A 475 30.72 -1.73 25.63
CA GLU A 475 30.56 -0.87 24.46
C GLU A 475 29.06 -0.64 24.23
N LYS A 476 28.62 0.61 24.40
CA LYS A 476 27.21 0.95 24.26
C LYS A 476 26.76 0.62 22.85
N LEU A 477 25.61 -0.04 22.74
CA LEU A 477 25.00 -0.41 21.46
C LEU A 477 24.63 0.80 20.60
N PHE A 478 24.60 1.99 21.22
CA PHE A 478 24.39 3.30 20.59
C PHE A 478 25.43 4.28 21.16
N ASP A 479 26.46 4.64 20.38
CA ASP A 479 27.49 5.62 20.78
C ASP A 479 28.00 6.43 19.59
N PHE A 480 27.17 7.38 19.14
CA PHE A 480 27.45 8.24 17.99
C PHE A 480 28.77 9.03 18.11
N LYS A 481 29.21 9.34 19.35
CA LYS A 481 30.47 10.04 19.60
C LYS A 481 31.66 9.12 19.33
N ARG A 482 31.66 7.90 19.89
CA ARG A 482 32.69 6.87 19.63
C ARG A 482 32.70 6.41 18.17
N TRP A 483 31.52 6.36 17.53
CA TRP A 483 31.37 6.03 16.11
C TRP A 483 31.96 7.10 15.16
N GLY A 484 32.33 8.28 15.66
CA GLY A 484 33.01 9.31 14.87
C GLY A 484 32.07 10.30 14.18
N GLN A 485 31.00 10.71 14.87
CA GLN A 485 30.27 11.93 14.51
C GLN A 485 31.24 13.13 14.48
N VAL A 486 31.17 13.94 13.41
CA VAL A 486 32.02 15.12 13.21
C VAL A 486 31.23 16.30 12.62
N PRO A 487 31.69 17.55 12.80
CA PRO A 487 31.16 18.70 12.06
C PRO A 487 31.23 18.51 10.54
N ALA A 488 30.30 19.14 9.80
CA ALA A 488 30.16 18.95 8.36
C ALA A 488 31.44 19.31 7.58
N GLU A 489 32.18 20.31 8.04
CA GLU A 489 33.45 20.79 7.47
C GLU A 489 34.58 19.74 7.64
N ARG A 490 34.50 18.91 8.69
CA ARG A 490 35.44 17.82 8.97
C ARG A 490 35.05 16.50 8.31
N TYR A 491 33.80 16.35 7.86
CA TYR A 491 33.25 15.07 7.42
C TYR A 491 34.08 14.39 6.31
N LEU A 492 34.56 15.14 5.32
CA LEU A 492 35.37 14.59 4.22
C LEU A 492 36.72 14.03 4.69
N ALA A 493 37.43 14.78 5.53
CA ALA A 493 38.72 14.37 6.06
C ALA A 493 38.56 13.11 6.91
N ALA A 494 37.61 13.13 7.85
CA ALA A 494 37.28 11.97 8.69
C ALA A 494 36.86 10.75 7.85
N ARG A 495 36.05 10.94 6.80
CA ARG A 495 35.70 9.86 5.85
C ARG A 495 36.95 9.29 5.18
N GLN A 496 37.83 10.13 4.67
CA GLN A 496 39.04 9.71 3.96
C GLN A 496 40.00 8.95 4.89
N GLU A 497 40.23 9.46 6.10
CA GLU A 497 41.01 8.81 7.17
C GLU A 497 40.46 7.40 7.49
N ARG A 498 39.14 7.26 7.64
CA ARG A 498 38.49 5.96 7.91
C ARG A 498 38.62 4.97 6.74
N TRP A 499 38.60 5.45 5.49
CA TRP A 499 38.83 4.61 4.31
C TRP A 499 40.30 4.18 4.17
N GLN A 500 41.26 5.04 4.48
CA GLN A 500 42.68 4.69 4.48
C GLN A 500 42.98 3.62 5.54
N HIS A 501 42.52 3.83 6.78
CA HIS A 501 42.61 2.83 7.85
C HIS A 501 41.96 1.49 7.46
N LEU A 502 40.82 1.49 6.75
CA LEU A 502 40.18 0.26 6.27
C LEU A 502 41.03 -0.51 5.23
N VAL A 503 41.85 0.18 4.44
CA VAL A 503 42.79 -0.44 3.48
C VAL A 503 44.03 -0.96 4.18
N GLU A 504 44.50 -0.27 5.21
CA GLU A 504 45.66 -0.64 6.04
C GLU A 504 45.40 -1.86 6.94
N LEU A 505 44.14 -2.13 7.29
CA LEU A 505 43.77 -3.28 8.13
C LEU A 505 44.07 -4.65 7.46
N PRO A 506 44.63 -5.62 8.22
CA PRO A 506 44.78 -7.00 7.79
C PRO A 506 43.46 -7.63 7.35
N ASP A 507 43.51 -8.57 6.40
CA ASP A 507 42.34 -9.23 5.80
C ASP A 507 41.30 -9.74 6.81
N ALA A 508 41.76 -10.32 7.93
CA ALA A 508 40.90 -10.80 9.02
C ALA A 508 40.13 -9.68 9.74
N GLU A 509 40.69 -8.47 9.82
CA GLU A 509 40.10 -7.33 10.51
C GLU A 509 39.31 -6.38 9.59
N ARG A 510 39.47 -6.47 8.27
CA ARG A 510 38.71 -5.64 7.32
C ARG A 510 37.20 -5.71 7.50
N ASN A 511 36.65 -6.83 7.98
CA ASN A 511 35.21 -6.93 8.23
C ASN A 511 34.75 -6.11 9.45
N ARG A 512 35.58 -6.03 10.49
CA ARG A 512 35.40 -5.11 11.62
C ARG A 512 35.51 -3.65 11.14
N GLY A 513 36.53 -3.33 10.35
CA GLY A 513 36.70 -2.00 9.78
C GLY A 513 35.51 -1.52 8.93
N ARG A 514 34.85 -2.42 8.19
CA ARG A 514 33.59 -2.10 7.47
C ARG A 514 32.42 -1.79 8.41
N LEU A 515 32.30 -2.50 9.54
CA LEU A 515 31.28 -2.22 10.54
C LEU A 515 31.55 -0.87 11.24
N ASP A 516 32.81 -0.55 11.53
CA ASP A 516 33.19 0.74 12.12
C ASP A 516 33.02 1.91 11.12
N LEU A 517 33.23 1.66 9.81
CA LEU A 517 32.89 2.62 8.75
C LEU A 517 31.36 2.77 8.57
N ALA A 518 30.58 1.69 8.74
CA ALA A 518 29.11 1.78 8.75
C ALA A 518 28.60 2.59 9.94
N ARG A 519 29.16 2.38 11.14
CA ARG A 519 28.89 3.15 12.36
C ARG A 519 29.21 4.64 12.15
N PHE A 520 30.36 4.95 11.53
CA PHE A 520 30.72 6.32 11.14
C PHE A 520 29.71 6.95 10.19
N TYR A 521 29.28 6.23 9.14
CA TYR A 521 28.23 6.74 8.24
C TYR A 521 26.90 6.97 8.97
N ILE A 522 26.46 6.05 9.84
CA ILE A 522 25.26 6.24 10.67
C ILE A 522 25.38 7.47 11.58
N ALA A 523 26.51 7.66 12.27
CA ALA A 523 26.73 8.78 13.19
C ALA A 523 26.71 10.16 12.51
N ASN A 524 26.88 10.19 11.18
CA ASN A 524 26.81 11.38 10.34
C ASN A 524 25.59 11.36 9.38
N GLY A 525 24.59 10.48 9.61
CA GLY A 525 23.29 10.48 8.92
C GLY A 525 23.22 9.76 7.56
N LEU A 526 24.27 9.07 7.13
CA LEU A 526 24.40 8.48 5.80
C LEU A 526 23.96 7.01 5.75
N SER A 527 22.64 6.83 5.71
CA SER A 527 21.95 5.55 5.84
C SER A 527 22.17 4.57 4.67
N TYR A 528 22.36 5.06 3.45
CA TYR A 528 22.59 4.22 2.27
C TYR A 528 24.01 3.67 2.23
N GLU A 529 25.02 4.50 2.51
CA GLU A 529 26.42 4.10 2.60
C GLU A 529 26.66 3.14 3.78
N ALA A 530 26.02 3.40 4.92
CA ALA A 530 25.97 2.46 6.04
C ALA A 530 25.32 1.13 5.64
N GLY A 531 24.15 1.17 4.99
CA GLY A 531 23.44 -0.03 4.52
C GLY A 531 24.27 -0.88 3.57
N GLY A 532 25.01 -0.27 2.64
CA GLY A 532 25.95 -0.98 1.76
C GLY A 532 27.10 -1.64 2.52
N MET A 533 27.69 -0.94 3.50
CA MET A 533 28.76 -1.50 4.34
C MET A 533 28.26 -2.68 5.20
N LEU A 534 27.11 -2.54 5.85
CA LEU A 534 26.49 -3.60 6.65
C LEU A 534 26.13 -4.82 5.81
N THR A 535 25.63 -4.61 4.59
CA THR A 535 25.38 -5.70 3.63
C THR A 535 26.68 -6.46 3.34
N ARG A 536 27.79 -5.74 3.06
CA ARG A 536 29.09 -6.39 2.81
C ARG A 536 29.67 -7.09 4.05
N VAL A 537 29.36 -6.62 5.26
CA VAL A 537 29.73 -7.31 6.51
C VAL A 537 28.97 -8.63 6.65
N GLN A 538 27.67 -8.66 6.35
CA GLN A 538 26.82 -9.87 6.40
C GLN A 538 27.16 -10.87 5.28
N GLU A 539 27.54 -10.42 4.09
CA GLU A 539 28.03 -11.29 3.00
C GLU A 539 29.28 -12.08 3.39
N VAL A 540 30.18 -11.46 4.16
CA VAL A 540 31.45 -12.07 4.62
C VAL A 540 31.25 -12.89 5.89
N GLN A 541 30.27 -12.55 6.73
CA GLN A 541 29.96 -13.23 7.98
C GLN A 541 28.44 -13.33 8.19
N PRO A 542 27.77 -14.38 7.68
CA PRO A 542 26.31 -14.49 7.73
C PRO A 542 25.72 -14.39 9.15
N ASP A 543 26.32 -15.07 10.13
CA ASP A 543 25.84 -15.13 11.52
C ASP A 543 25.94 -13.79 12.29
N VAL A 544 26.43 -12.72 11.66
CA VAL A 544 26.42 -11.37 12.22
C VAL A 544 24.98 -10.84 12.36
N ASP A 545 24.02 -11.36 11.60
CA ASP A 545 22.63 -10.90 11.61
C ASP A 545 21.81 -11.30 12.85
N ARG A 546 22.39 -12.11 13.74
CA ARG A 546 21.82 -12.47 15.04
C ARG A 546 22.36 -11.61 16.19
N ARG A 547 23.31 -10.71 15.92
CA ARG A 547 24.07 -9.99 16.94
C ARG A 547 23.45 -8.62 17.26
N PRO A 548 23.17 -8.30 18.54
CA PRO A 548 22.56 -7.02 18.91
C PRO A 548 23.33 -5.79 18.41
N GLU A 549 24.66 -5.81 18.45
CA GLU A 549 25.52 -4.69 18.03
C GLU A 549 25.54 -4.45 16.52
N PHE A 550 25.09 -5.42 15.73
CA PHE A 550 24.88 -5.29 14.28
C PHE A 550 23.44 -4.91 13.97
N LEU A 551 22.47 -5.53 14.67
CA LEU A 551 21.04 -5.23 14.55
C LEU A 551 20.70 -3.79 14.96
N ALA A 552 21.35 -3.23 15.99
CA ALA A 552 21.19 -1.82 16.36
C ALA A 552 21.58 -0.89 15.20
N VAL A 553 22.78 -1.05 14.64
CA VAL A 553 23.30 -0.19 13.55
C VAL A 553 22.50 -0.38 12.26
N ARG A 554 22.11 -1.63 11.93
CA ARG A 554 21.27 -1.94 10.76
C ARG A 554 19.83 -1.46 10.91
N GLY A 555 19.28 -1.50 12.12
CA GLY A 555 18.01 -0.92 12.49
C GLY A 555 17.97 0.60 12.23
N ILE A 556 18.94 1.35 12.76
CA ILE A 556 19.06 2.80 12.51
C ILE A 556 19.17 3.08 11.00
N ALA A 557 20.03 2.34 10.29
CA ALA A 557 20.19 2.47 8.84
C ALA A 557 18.87 2.33 8.10
N ARG A 558 18.04 1.35 8.51
CA ARG A 558 16.74 1.04 7.92
C ARG A 558 15.65 2.06 8.27
N VAL A 559 15.67 2.67 9.46
CA VAL A 559 14.78 3.83 9.74
C VAL A 559 15.14 4.99 8.82
N LEU A 560 16.43 5.36 8.78
CA LEU A 560 16.94 6.50 8.03
C LEU A 560 16.94 6.31 6.50
N ASN A 561 16.53 5.16 5.97
CA ASN A 561 16.30 4.94 4.53
C ASN A 561 14.86 4.47 4.19
N GLY A 562 13.94 4.50 5.16
CA GLY A 562 12.52 4.16 4.93
C GLY A 562 12.19 2.66 4.84
N ASN A 563 13.14 1.76 5.10
CA ASN A 563 12.87 0.32 5.24
C ASN A 563 12.32 -0.01 6.64
N LEU A 564 11.13 0.52 6.94
CA LEU A 564 10.59 0.53 8.30
C LEU A 564 10.23 -0.87 8.82
N ASP A 565 9.76 -1.78 7.97
CA ASP A 565 9.50 -3.18 8.35
C ASP A 565 10.80 -3.88 8.77
N GLY A 566 11.87 -3.70 7.98
CA GLY A 566 13.19 -4.22 8.32
C GLY A 566 13.80 -3.53 9.54
N ALA A 567 13.49 -2.26 9.80
CA ALA A 567 13.92 -1.56 11.01
C ALA A 567 13.23 -2.14 12.26
N LEU A 568 11.91 -2.32 12.21
CA LEU A 568 11.14 -2.90 13.31
C LEU A 568 11.57 -4.35 13.60
N ALA A 569 11.85 -5.15 12.57
CA ALA A 569 12.36 -6.51 12.72
C ALA A 569 13.76 -6.58 13.37
N ASP A 570 14.66 -5.66 13.04
CA ASP A 570 15.98 -5.59 13.66
C ASP A 570 15.91 -5.07 15.10
N LEU A 571 15.22 -3.93 15.31
CA LEU A 571 15.21 -3.20 16.58
C LEU A 571 14.30 -3.84 17.65
N SER A 572 13.34 -4.67 17.26
CA SER A 572 12.48 -5.43 18.19
C SER A 572 13.02 -6.82 18.52
N ASN A 573 14.26 -7.12 18.13
CA ASN A 573 14.92 -8.37 18.49
C ASN A 573 15.06 -8.48 20.03
N PRO A 574 14.84 -9.67 20.65
CA PRO A 574 14.98 -9.85 22.09
C PRO A 574 16.34 -9.43 22.67
N GLY A 575 17.42 -9.51 21.89
CA GLY A 575 18.75 -9.03 22.29
C GLY A 575 18.91 -7.51 22.38
N LEU A 576 17.87 -6.74 22.01
CA LEU A 576 17.76 -5.28 22.19
C LEU A 576 16.61 -4.91 23.16
N ALA A 577 15.98 -5.89 23.82
CA ALA A 577 14.89 -5.63 24.75
C ALA A 577 15.38 -4.86 25.99
N GLY A 578 14.83 -3.66 26.21
CA GLY A 578 15.21 -2.76 27.30
C GLY A 578 16.24 -1.68 26.93
N GLU A 579 16.81 -1.72 25.71
CA GLU A 579 17.71 -0.68 25.23
C GLU A 579 16.95 0.60 24.88
N LYS A 580 17.11 1.63 25.73
CA LYS A 580 16.36 2.90 25.64
C LYS A 580 16.51 3.63 24.30
N ASP A 581 17.66 3.47 23.64
CA ASP A 581 17.92 4.08 22.35
C ASP A 581 17.30 3.26 21.20
N ALA A 582 17.25 1.94 21.32
CA ALA A 582 16.47 1.09 20.40
C ALA A 582 14.98 1.44 20.46
N ASP A 583 14.44 1.73 21.65
CA ASP A 583 13.05 2.19 21.83
C ASP A 583 12.75 3.47 21.04
N LEU A 584 13.67 4.45 21.02
CA LEU A 584 13.51 5.69 20.25
C LEU A 584 13.53 5.45 18.73
N TRP A 585 14.41 4.56 18.25
CA TRP A 585 14.43 4.19 16.83
C TRP A 585 13.21 3.33 16.42
N ARG A 586 12.67 2.50 17.32
CA ARG A 586 11.38 1.84 17.12
C ARG A 586 10.24 2.84 17.05
N ALA A 587 10.21 3.83 17.95
CA ALA A 587 9.20 4.89 17.93
C ALA A 587 9.18 5.66 16.60
N ALA A 588 10.36 6.00 16.07
CA ALA A 588 10.51 6.61 14.74
C ALA A 588 10.05 5.68 13.60
N ALA A 589 10.34 4.37 13.68
CA ALA A 589 9.90 3.39 12.70
C ALA A 589 8.37 3.19 12.71
N LEU A 590 7.74 3.21 13.88
CA LEU A 590 6.29 3.16 14.05
C LEU A 590 5.61 4.43 13.52
N ALA A 591 6.18 5.61 13.80
CA ALA A 591 5.66 6.89 13.29
C ALA A 591 5.66 6.94 11.75
N GLY A 592 6.76 6.52 11.11
CA GLY A 592 6.81 6.40 9.65
C GLY A 592 5.91 5.30 9.07
N LYS A 593 5.48 4.35 9.90
CA LYS A 593 4.45 3.32 9.59
C LYS A 593 3.03 3.78 9.89
N GLN A 594 2.84 5.02 10.33
CA GLN A 594 1.57 5.61 10.77
C GLN A 594 0.94 4.93 11.99
N ASP A 595 1.68 4.06 12.71
CA ASP A 595 1.34 3.67 14.08
C ASP A 595 1.76 4.77 15.05
N TYR A 596 1.00 5.88 14.99
CA TYR A 596 1.19 7.01 15.88
C TYR A 596 0.91 6.68 17.34
N ALA A 597 0.14 5.63 17.64
CA ALA A 597 -0.17 5.21 19.01
C ALA A 597 1.04 4.54 19.67
N GLY A 598 1.61 3.51 19.02
CA GLY A 598 2.83 2.84 19.47
C GLY A 598 4.04 3.78 19.46
N ALA A 599 4.17 4.64 18.45
CA ALA A 599 5.20 5.67 18.39
C ALA A 599 5.11 6.65 19.56
N HIS A 600 3.93 7.23 19.81
CA HIS A 600 3.73 8.19 20.88
C HIS A 600 4.02 7.56 22.26
N ALA A 601 3.54 6.34 22.50
CA ALA A 601 3.77 5.63 23.76
C ALA A 601 5.27 5.42 24.04
N LEU A 602 6.05 4.99 23.04
CA LEU A 602 7.50 4.81 23.17
C LEU A 602 8.23 6.15 23.35
N PHE A 603 7.88 7.19 22.56
CA PHE A 603 8.48 8.51 22.70
C PHE A 603 8.22 9.14 24.07
N GLN A 604 6.99 9.06 24.61
CA GLN A 604 6.68 9.54 25.96
C GLN A 604 7.43 8.75 27.05
N ALA A 605 7.49 7.41 26.91
CA ALA A 605 8.23 6.54 27.83
C ALA A 605 9.77 6.76 27.78
N ARG A 606 10.27 7.52 26.78
CA ARG A 606 11.70 7.83 26.58
C ARG A 606 11.98 9.33 26.42
N LYS A 607 11.03 10.20 26.80
CA LYS A 607 11.08 11.67 26.61
C LYS A 607 12.37 12.33 27.11
N ASP A 608 12.94 11.82 28.20
CA ASP A 608 14.15 12.37 28.83
C ASP A 608 15.43 11.89 28.11
N GLN A 609 15.42 10.66 27.58
CA GLN A 609 16.46 10.14 26.68
C GLN A 609 16.45 10.90 25.35
N LEU A 610 15.26 11.19 24.80
CA LEU A 610 15.09 12.01 23.60
C LEU A 610 15.61 13.44 23.83
N ALA A 611 15.30 14.07 24.96
CA ALA A 611 15.79 15.41 25.26
C ALA A 611 17.33 15.50 25.36
N ALA A 612 17.98 14.42 25.81
CA ALA A 612 19.43 14.31 25.92
C ALA A 612 20.12 13.78 24.63
N TYR A 613 19.37 13.47 23.58
CA TYR A 613 19.91 12.84 22.36
C TYR A 613 20.86 13.78 21.59
N PRO A 614 21.93 13.27 20.96
CA PRO A 614 22.79 14.08 20.10
C PRO A 614 22.09 14.51 18.80
N ASP A 615 22.48 15.68 18.32
CA ASP A 615 22.22 16.12 16.94
C ASP A 615 23.04 15.25 15.95
N PRO A 616 22.65 15.10 14.68
CA PRO A 616 21.44 15.67 14.04
C PRO A 616 20.14 14.90 14.37
N PHE A 617 20.24 13.73 15.03
CA PHE A 617 19.10 12.84 15.23
C PHE A 617 18.05 13.40 16.18
N PHE A 618 18.46 14.17 17.19
CA PHE A 618 17.56 14.84 18.12
C PHE A 618 16.41 15.59 17.42
N VAL A 619 16.72 16.40 16.40
CA VAL A 619 15.69 17.15 15.66
C VAL A 619 14.73 16.21 14.95
N GLY A 620 15.24 15.26 14.15
CA GLY A 620 14.41 14.34 13.38
C GLY A 620 13.53 13.43 14.25
N LEU A 621 14.08 12.89 15.34
CA LEU A 621 13.31 12.09 16.31
C LEU A 621 12.27 12.94 17.04
N SER A 622 12.58 14.22 17.34
CA SER A 622 11.63 15.14 17.96
C SER A 622 10.50 15.57 17.02
N LEU A 623 10.76 15.70 15.71
CA LEU A 623 9.69 15.90 14.72
C LEU A 623 8.75 14.68 14.66
N GLY A 624 9.29 13.46 14.63
CA GLY A 624 8.48 12.23 14.70
C GLY A 624 7.68 12.08 15.99
N ALA A 625 8.25 12.50 17.13
CA ALA A 625 7.56 12.53 18.41
C ALA A 625 6.44 13.58 18.47
N ALA A 626 6.65 14.76 17.86
CA ALA A 626 5.64 15.80 17.74
C ALA A 626 4.51 15.40 16.78
N ASP A 627 4.83 14.82 15.61
CA ASP A 627 3.87 14.26 14.64
C ASP A 627 2.97 13.21 15.30
N ALA A 628 3.56 12.25 16.04
CA ALA A 628 2.82 11.26 16.81
C ALA A 628 1.97 11.86 17.94
N ALA A 629 2.43 12.93 18.61
CA ALA A 629 1.62 13.64 19.61
C ALA A 629 0.43 14.41 19.00
N LEU A 630 0.61 15.02 17.83
CA LEU A 630 -0.47 15.70 17.09
C LEU A 630 -1.53 14.70 16.62
N HIS A 631 -1.11 13.57 16.04
CA HIS A 631 -2.01 12.48 15.65
C HIS A 631 -2.71 11.77 16.82
N GLN A 632 -2.21 11.93 18.06
CA GLN A 632 -2.87 11.48 19.30
C GLN A 632 -3.62 12.60 20.04
N GLY A 633 -3.85 13.75 19.41
CA GLY A 633 -4.65 14.84 19.97
C GLY A 633 -4.01 15.57 21.16
N GLN A 634 -2.68 15.55 21.27
CA GLN A 634 -1.92 16.19 22.36
C GLN A 634 -1.02 17.35 21.83
N PRO A 635 -1.61 18.47 21.38
CA PRO A 635 -0.85 19.56 20.78
C PRO A 635 0.05 20.30 21.78
N GLU A 636 -0.27 20.30 23.08
CA GLU A 636 0.59 20.83 24.14
C GLU A 636 1.88 20.01 24.26
N ALA A 637 1.78 18.68 24.17
CA ALA A 637 2.94 17.79 24.20
C ALA A 637 3.82 18.00 22.95
N ALA A 638 3.21 18.13 21.78
CA ALA A 638 3.92 18.47 20.54
C ALA A 638 4.64 19.83 20.65
N ALA A 639 3.95 20.86 21.13
CA ALA A 639 4.53 22.19 21.36
C ALA A 639 5.72 22.14 22.34
N LEU A 640 5.60 21.44 23.47
CA LEU A 640 6.67 21.27 24.45
C LEU A 640 7.88 20.47 23.94
N ILE A 641 7.70 19.58 22.95
CA ILE A 641 8.80 18.91 22.25
C ILE A 641 9.50 19.89 21.30
N LEU A 642 8.72 20.60 20.47
CA LEU A 642 9.25 21.54 19.47
C LEU A 642 9.94 22.75 20.10
N ASP A 643 9.45 23.22 21.25
CA ASP A 643 10.11 24.28 22.03
C ASP A 643 11.53 23.89 22.48
N LYS A 644 11.79 22.61 22.76
CA LYS A 644 13.15 22.09 23.06
C LYS A 644 14.03 22.05 21.82
N VAL A 645 13.45 21.80 20.64
CA VAL A 645 14.14 21.83 19.35
C VAL A 645 14.57 23.26 19.01
N VAL A 646 13.66 24.23 19.16
CA VAL A 646 13.94 25.67 18.98
C VAL A 646 15.01 26.14 19.96
N LYS A 647 14.91 25.79 21.26
CA LYS A 647 15.93 26.13 22.28
C LYS A 647 17.31 25.51 22.03
N ARG A 648 17.43 24.52 21.13
CA ARG A 648 18.71 23.95 20.64
C ARG A 648 19.10 24.45 19.23
N GLY A 649 18.40 25.44 18.68
CA GLY A 649 18.69 26.04 17.37
C GLY A 649 18.24 25.21 16.15
N GLY A 650 17.37 24.22 16.34
CA GLY A 650 16.93 23.31 15.27
C GLY A 650 16.23 23.98 14.08
N GLU A 651 15.68 25.17 14.30
CA GLU A 651 15.08 26.05 13.27
C GLU A 651 16.09 26.53 12.20
N GLY A 652 17.38 26.63 12.55
CA GLY A 652 18.46 27.01 11.61
C GLY A 652 19.08 25.84 10.83
N GLY A 653 18.71 24.60 11.13
CA GLY A 653 19.26 23.40 10.50
C GLY A 653 18.55 23.00 9.20
N GLN A 654 19.04 21.93 8.55
CA GLN A 654 18.41 21.37 7.34
C GLN A 654 16.92 20.99 7.56
N GLN A 655 16.56 20.60 8.78
CA GLN A 655 15.19 20.24 9.17
C GLN A 655 14.34 21.45 9.63
N GLY A 656 14.88 22.67 9.62
CA GLY A 656 14.21 23.89 10.07
C GLY A 656 12.81 24.12 9.47
N PRO A 657 12.59 23.96 8.15
CA PRO A 657 11.26 24.03 7.56
C PRO A 657 10.25 23.01 8.13
N GLY A 658 10.74 21.85 8.58
CA GLY A 658 9.95 20.85 9.29
C GLY A 658 9.64 21.25 10.72
N VAL A 659 10.58 21.89 11.42
CA VAL A 659 10.36 22.48 12.75
C VAL A 659 9.23 23.50 12.68
N GLU A 660 9.28 24.44 11.74
CA GLU A 660 8.23 25.46 11.58
C GLU A 660 6.90 24.88 11.13
N PHE A 661 6.90 23.91 10.21
CA PHE A 661 5.69 23.19 9.80
C PHE A 661 4.99 22.51 10.99
N TYR A 662 5.73 21.73 11.80
CA TYR A 662 5.16 21.03 12.95
C TYR A 662 4.78 21.98 14.10
N ARG A 663 5.49 23.11 14.27
CA ARG A 663 5.05 24.20 15.17
C ARG A 663 3.73 24.80 14.70
N GLY A 664 3.57 25.04 13.40
CA GLY A 664 2.33 25.54 12.83
C GLY A 664 1.15 24.62 13.10
N LEU A 665 1.32 23.30 12.90
CA LEU A 665 0.30 22.30 13.24
C LEU A 665 -0.07 22.33 14.73
N ALA A 666 0.92 22.42 15.62
CA ALA A 666 0.68 22.49 17.07
C ALA A 666 -0.09 23.76 17.47
N PHE A 667 0.33 24.94 17.01
CA PHE A 667 -0.38 26.20 17.34
C PHE A 667 -1.79 26.25 16.73
N ARG A 668 -2.01 25.68 15.53
CA ARG A 668 -3.37 25.57 14.97
C ARG A 668 -4.27 24.68 15.82
N ALA A 669 -3.76 23.55 16.30
CA ALA A 669 -4.50 22.63 17.16
C ALA A 669 -4.77 23.21 18.56
N LEU A 670 -3.91 24.12 19.06
CA LEU A 670 -4.14 24.93 20.26
C LEU A 670 -5.10 26.13 20.03
N GLY A 671 -5.58 26.34 18.80
CA GLY A 671 -6.47 27.45 18.43
C GLY A 671 -5.77 28.77 18.06
N ASP A 672 -4.45 28.87 18.21
CA ASP A 672 -3.63 30.02 17.79
C ASP A 672 -3.34 29.96 16.27
N LYS A 673 -4.42 30.12 15.49
CA LYS A 673 -4.39 30.05 14.02
C LYS A 673 -3.60 31.19 13.40
N GLU A 674 -3.62 32.38 14.02
CA GLU A 674 -2.80 33.55 13.67
C GLU A 674 -1.31 33.21 13.61
N LYS A 675 -0.77 32.64 14.70
CA LYS A 675 0.64 32.26 14.78
C LYS A 675 0.94 31.06 13.89
N ALA A 676 0.02 30.09 13.81
CA ALA A 676 0.16 28.95 12.91
C ALA A 676 0.33 29.37 11.45
N LEU A 677 -0.44 30.36 10.99
CA LEU A 677 -0.37 30.89 9.62
C LEU A 677 1.02 31.49 9.31
N GLY A 678 1.63 32.23 10.24
CA GLY A 678 3.00 32.75 10.08
C GLY A 678 4.07 31.65 10.03
N LEU A 679 3.90 30.59 10.82
CA LEU A 679 4.80 29.42 10.84
C LEU A 679 4.68 28.61 9.54
N PHE A 680 3.46 28.41 9.03
CA PHE A 680 3.22 27.81 7.71
C PHE A 680 3.74 28.69 6.57
N GLU A 681 3.69 30.02 6.71
CA GLU A 681 4.28 30.96 5.75
C GLU A 681 5.81 30.85 5.70
N THR A 682 6.47 30.68 6.85
CA THR A 682 7.91 30.37 6.90
C THR A 682 8.23 29.02 6.25
N ALA A 683 7.42 27.98 6.49
CA ALA A 683 7.59 26.67 5.86
C ALA A 683 7.36 26.72 4.33
N MET A 684 6.29 27.39 3.86
CA MET A 684 5.92 27.43 2.43
C MET A 684 6.92 28.16 1.55
N ASN A 685 7.61 29.17 2.11
CA ASN A 685 8.65 29.94 1.42
C ASN A 685 10.05 29.30 1.51
N SER A 686 10.16 28.10 2.09
CA SER A 686 11.45 27.40 2.24
C SER A 686 11.95 26.77 0.93
N ARG A 687 13.24 26.38 0.91
CA ARG A 687 13.85 25.64 -0.21
C ARG A 687 13.58 24.13 -0.16
N ASP A 688 13.00 23.62 0.92
CA ASP A 688 12.63 22.21 1.03
C ASP A 688 11.28 21.99 0.34
N ARG A 689 11.25 21.22 -0.76
CA ARG A 689 10.01 21.04 -1.54
C ARG A 689 8.92 20.29 -0.79
N LEU A 690 9.24 19.44 0.18
CA LEU A 690 8.25 18.68 0.94
C LEU A 690 7.56 19.60 1.94
N TYR A 691 8.33 20.32 2.75
CA TYR A 691 7.77 21.26 3.73
C TYR A 691 7.23 22.55 3.10
N ALA A 692 7.73 22.95 1.93
CA ALA A 692 7.11 24.02 1.15
C ALA A 692 5.68 23.65 0.70
N MET A 693 5.50 22.42 0.20
CA MET A 693 4.20 21.91 -0.25
C MET A 693 3.23 21.66 0.90
N ARG A 694 3.66 20.94 1.94
CA ARG A 694 2.85 20.72 3.14
C ARG A 694 2.51 22.07 3.81
N GLY A 695 3.48 22.98 3.91
CA GLY A 695 3.30 24.35 4.40
C GLY A 695 2.25 25.14 3.62
N LYS A 696 2.33 25.18 2.28
CA LYS A 696 1.34 25.92 1.46
C LYS A 696 -0.08 25.34 1.61
N LYS A 697 -0.24 24.01 1.70
CA LYS A 697 -1.54 23.39 1.98
C LYS A 697 -2.10 23.87 3.32
N GLU A 698 -1.36 23.67 4.41
CA GLU A 698 -1.85 24.01 5.74
C GLU A 698 -2.02 25.53 5.93
N TRP A 699 -1.24 26.37 5.22
CA TRP A 699 -1.46 27.81 5.12
C TRP A 699 -2.81 28.14 4.48
N ILE A 700 -3.16 27.52 3.34
CA ILE A 700 -4.43 27.73 2.63
C ILE A 700 -5.60 27.30 3.52
N ASP A 701 -5.53 26.10 4.11
CA ASP A 701 -6.57 25.60 5.02
C ASP A 701 -6.76 26.55 6.22
N THR A 702 -5.67 27.01 6.84
CA THR A 702 -5.73 27.90 8.01
C THR A 702 -6.18 29.33 7.66
N ALA A 703 -5.84 29.83 6.47
CA ALA A 703 -6.29 31.14 5.99
C ALA A 703 -7.79 31.14 5.62
N LEU A 704 -8.29 30.03 5.05
CA LEU A 704 -9.70 29.82 4.76
C LEU A 704 -10.52 29.69 6.06
N ASP A 705 -10.03 28.91 7.02
CA ASP A 705 -10.58 28.76 8.38
C ASP A 705 -10.70 30.09 9.16
N LEU A 706 -9.87 31.08 8.82
CA LEU A 706 -9.84 32.42 9.41
C LEU A 706 -10.60 33.47 8.57
N GLY A 707 -11.18 33.09 7.42
CA GLY A 707 -11.80 34.02 6.49
C GLY A 707 -10.84 35.05 5.86
N LYS A 708 -9.53 34.82 5.93
CA LYS A 708 -8.49 35.68 5.33
C LYS A 708 -8.38 35.49 3.81
N ILE A 709 -8.87 34.37 3.30
CA ILE A 709 -9.16 34.10 1.89
C ILE A 709 -10.54 33.46 1.78
N ASP A 710 -11.20 33.60 0.63
CA ASP A 710 -12.42 32.85 0.33
C ASP A 710 -12.09 31.50 -0.33
N ALA A 711 -13.11 30.65 -0.53
CA ALA A 711 -12.92 29.34 -1.15
C ALA A 711 -12.46 29.42 -2.62
N LYS A 712 -12.68 30.55 -3.33
CA LYS A 712 -12.28 30.73 -4.73
C LYS A 712 -10.79 31.04 -4.85
N GLU A 713 -10.27 31.92 -4.01
CA GLU A 713 -8.84 32.20 -3.90
C GLU A 713 -8.09 30.99 -3.30
N ALA A 714 -8.70 30.26 -2.36
CA ALA A 714 -8.15 28.99 -1.86
C ALA A 714 -8.03 27.93 -2.97
N ALA A 715 -9.09 27.72 -3.77
CA ALA A 715 -9.08 26.80 -4.91
C ALA A 715 -7.97 27.15 -5.91
N LYS A 716 -7.88 28.43 -6.30
CA LYS A 716 -6.82 28.94 -7.19
C LYS A 716 -5.42 28.66 -6.64
N ARG A 717 -5.17 28.92 -5.35
CA ARG A 717 -3.85 28.68 -4.71
C ARG A 717 -3.48 27.20 -4.62
N MET A 718 -4.46 26.29 -4.55
CA MET A 718 -4.23 24.85 -4.63
C MET A 718 -4.05 24.36 -6.08
N GLU A 719 -4.74 24.95 -7.06
CA GLU A 719 -4.57 24.60 -8.48
C GLU A 719 -3.12 24.92 -8.95
N GLU A 720 -2.53 26.03 -8.48
CA GLU A 720 -1.11 26.35 -8.64
C GLU A 720 -0.16 25.26 -8.11
N MET A 721 -0.56 24.54 -7.04
CA MET A 721 0.24 23.50 -6.40
C MET A 721 0.23 22.17 -7.17
N ARG A 722 -0.74 21.96 -8.07
CA ARG A 722 -1.02 20.66 -8.71
C ARG A 722 0.14 20.08 -9.49
N PHE A 723 1.08 20.91 -9.95
CA PHE A 723 2.26 20.48 -10.72
C PHE A 723 3.56 20.47 -9.90
N ALA A 724 3.51 20.87 -8.62
CA ALA A 724 4.70 21.04 -7.78
C ALA A 724 5.10 19.77 -7.00
N TRP A 725 4.20 18.78 -6.87
CA TRP A 725 4.45 17.47 -6.27
C TRP A 725 3.55 16.41 -6.92
N ILE A 726 4.10 15.26 -7.31
CA ILE A 726 3.44 14.23 -8.13
C ILE A 726 3.98 12.84 -7.74
N GLY A 727 3.12 11.83 -7.69
CA GLY A 727 3.47 10.40 -7.68
C GLY A 727 3.28 9.64 -6.37
N ASP A 728 2.66 10.24 -5.34
CA ASP A 728 2.53 9.64 -4.01
C ASP A 728 1.26 10.07 -3.25
N ALA A 729 1.16 9.65 -1.98
CA ALA A 729 0.04 9.98 -1.09
C ALA A 729 -0.10 11.49 -0.80
N LEU A 730 0.95 12.31 -0.98
CA LEU A 730 0.86 13.75 -0.83
C LEU A 730 0.23 14.40 -2.09
N GLU A 731 0.48 13.87 -3.28
CA GLU A 731 -0.34 14.25 -4.46
C GLU A 731 -1.81 13.90 -4.23
N LEU A 732 -2.12 12.66 -3.81
CA LEU A 732 -3.49 12.22 -3.53
C LEU A 732 -4.19 13.16 -2.54
N ALA A 733 -3.58 13.40 -1.37
CA ALA A 733 -4.17 14.27 -0.34
C ALA A 733 -4.39 15.71 -0.82
N ASN A 734 -3.46 16.25 -1.63
CA ASN A 734 -3.61 17.58 -2.22
C ASN A 734 -4.73 17.62 -3.28
N LEU A 735 -4.86 16.59 -4.12
CA LEU A 735 -5.90 16.52 -5.15
C LEU A 735 -7.31 16.31 -4.55
N ARG A 736 -7.44 15.43 -3.54
CA ARG A 736 -8.68 15.24 -2.77
C ARG A 736 -9.14 16.58 -2.19
N ARG A 737 -8.23 17.28 -1.49
CA ARG A 737 -8.51 18.59 -0.88
C ARG A 737 -8.80 19.70 -1.91
N LEU A 738 -8.13 19.70 -3.06
CA LEU A 738 -8.44 20.62 -4.18
C LEU A 738 -9.88 20.40 -4.70
N GLY A 739 -10.31 19.14 -4.83
CA GLY A 739 -11.70 18.80 -5.17
C GLY A 739 -12.71 19.33 -4.13
N GLU A 740 -12.44 19.13 -2.83
CA GLU A 740 -13.26 19.67 -1.75
C GLU A 740 -13.36 21.20 -1.79
N ILE A 741 -12.24 21.91 -1.97
CA ILE A 741 -12.24 23.38 -2.00
C ILE A 741 -12.92 23.92 -3.28
N HIS A 742 -12.83 23.22 -4.42
CA HIS A 742 -13.67 23.54 -5.57
C HIS A 742 -15.17 23.39 -5.28
N ALA A 743 -15.59 22.35 -4.55
CA ALA A 743 -17.00 22.20 -4.15
C ALA A 743 -17.44 23.32 -3.19
N LEU A 744 -16.60 23.69 -2.22
CA LEU A 744 -16.82 24.83 -1.31
C LEU A 744 -16.88 26.18 -2.04
N ALA A 745 -16.14 26.32 -3.15
CA ALA A 745 -16.16 27.51 -4.01
C ALA A 745 -17.43 27.61 -4.90
N GLY A 746 -18.22 26.54 -4.98
CA GLY A 746 -19.33 26.39 -5.94
C GLY A 746 -18.90 25.94 -7.34
N ASN A 747 -17.62 25.61 -7.54
CA ASN A 747 -17.04 25.19 -8.81
C ASN A 747 -17.27 23.68 -9.05
N TYR A 748 -18.54 23.24 -9.00
CA TYR A 748 -18.89 21.81 -9.02
C TYR A 748 -18.35 21.01 -10.23
N PRO A 749 -18.32 21.55 -11.48
CA PRO A 749 -17.71 20.83 -12.59
C PRO A 749 -16.23 20.48 -12.35
N GLN A 750 -15.45 21.44 -11.85
CA GLN A 750 -14.03 21.27 -11.51
C GLN A 750 -13.81 20.39 -10.27
N ALA A 751 -14.73 20.45 -9.29
CA ALA A 751 -14.71 19.58 -8.12
C ALA A 751 -14.83 18.11 -8.53
N PHE A 752 -15.89 17.77 -9.27
CA PHE A 752 -16.12 16.40 -9.72
C PHE A 752 -15.09 15.94 -10.77
N GLU A 753 -14.58 16.82 -11.64
CA GLU A 753 -13.48 16.46 -12.55
C GLU A 753 -12.21 16.12 -11.77
N THR A 754 -11.84 16.94 -10.79
CA THR A 754 -10.66 16.71 -9.93
C THR A 754 -10.81 15.43 -9.11
N MET A 755 -11.97 15.21 -8.48
CA MET A 755 -12.25 14.00 -7.71
C MET A 755 -12.19 12.75 -8.60
N ARG A 756 -12.87 12.75 -9.75
CA ARG A 756 -12.84 11.64 -10.72
C ARG A 756 -11.42 11.38 -11.25
N ARG A 757 -10.64 12.43 -11.51
CA ARG A 757 -9.23 12.31 -11.91
C ARG A 757 -8.37 11.72 -10.80
N THR A 758 -8.63 12.07 -9.54
CA THR A 758 -7.91 11.53 -8.37
C THR A 758 -8.17 10.02 -8.24
N ILE A 759 -9.43 9.59 -8.37
CA ILE A 759 -9.81 8.16 -8.43
C ILE A 759 -9.07 7.45 -9.57
N SER A 760 -9.03 8.03 -10.77
CA SER A 760 -8.32 7.45 -11.93
C SER A 760 -6.79 7.40 -11.79
N LEU A 761 -6.19 8.27 -10.97
CA LEU A 761 -4.74 8.27 -10.69
C LEU A 761 -4.37 7.29 -9.56
N PHE A 762 -5.28 7.07 -8.61
CA PHE A 762 -5.03 6.28 -7.39
C PHE A 762 -6.09 5.17 -7.15
N PRO A 763 -6.43 4.34 -8.15
CA PRO A 763 -7.61 3.45 -8.10
C PRO A 763 -7.55 2.37 -7.02
N ASP A 764 -6.35 1.90 -6.66
CA ASP A 764 -6.14 0.83 -5.68
C ASP A 764 -6.10 1.32 -4.21
N THR A 765 -6.43 2.58 -3.95
CA THR A 765 -6.39 3.19 -2.60
C THR A 765 -7.72 3.11 -1.85
N PRO A 766 -7.74 3.09 -0.50
CA PRO A 766 -8.96 3.26 0.28
C PRO A 766 -9.66 4.60 -0.03
N ASP A 767 -8.89 5.68 -0.14
CA ASP A 767 -9.36 7.03 -0.47
C ASP A 767 -10.20 7.07 -1.75
N ALA A 768 -9.88 6.28 -2.80
CA ALA A 768 -10.66 6.27 -4.03
C ALA A 768 -12.14 5.94 -3.80
N LYS A 769 -12.46 5.13 -2.79
CA LYS A 769 -13.84 4.82 -2.39
C LYS A 769 -14.48 5.95 -1.59
N GLU A 770 -13.72 6.58 -0.71
CA GLU A 770 -14.20 7.74 0.05
C GLU A 770 -14.47 8.93 -0.86
N ILE A 771 -13.56 9.23 -1.80
CA ILE A 771 -13.73 10.29 -2.81
C ILE A 771 -14.98 10.04 -3.66
N ALA A 772 -15.27 8.78 -4.04
CA ALA A 772 -16.51 8.44 -4.75
C ALA A 772 -17.78 8.65 -3.88
N ALA A 773 -17.70 8.36 -2.58
CA ALA A 773 -18.79 8.63 -1.63
C ALA A 773 -18.95 10.14 -1.35
N ASP A 774 -17.85 10.89 -1.27
CA ASP A 774 -17.83 12.35 -1.15
C ASP A 774 -18.44 13.01 -2.40
N MET A 775 -18.09 12.54 -3.61
CA MET A 775 -18.74 12.94 -4.87
C MET A 775 -20.26 12.71 -4.83
N THR A 776 -20.68 11.51 -4.44
CA THR A 776 -22.10 11.13 -4.35
C THR A 776 -22.86 11.99 -3.33
N ARG A 777 -22.26 12.24 -2.15
CA ARG A 777 -22.82 13.11 -1.11
C ARG A 777 -22.94 14.55 -1.60
N THR A 778 -21.90 15.11 -2.20
CA THR A 778 -21.92 16.49 -2.74
C THR A 778 -22.93 16.64 -3.88
N PHE A 779 -23.05 15.67 -4.78
CA PHE A 779 -24.08 15.66 -5.83
C PHE A 779 -25.48 15.66 -5.21
N THR A 780 -25.71 14.81 -4.21
CA THR A 780 -26.98 14.73 -3.48
C THR A 780 -27.31 16.02 -2.73
N ASP A 781 -26.34 16.62 -2.03
CA ASP A 781 -26.49 17.90 -1.33
C ASP A 781 -26.86 19.05 -2.28
N ILE A 782 -26.29 19.07 -3.50
CA ILE A 782 -26.64 20.05 -4.53
C ILE A 782 -28.12 19.91 -4.92
N PHE A 783 -28.54 18.74 -5.41
CA PHE A 783 -29.87 18.62 -6.02
C PHE A 783 -31.01 18.42 -5.00
N ALA A 784 -30.78 17.76 -3.86
CA ALA A 784 -31.83 17.51 -2.87
C ALA A 784 -32.04 18.70 -1.90
N LYS A 785 -30.96 19.36 -1.45
CA LYS A 785 -30.99 20.42 -0.40
C LYS A 785 -30.96 21.84 -0.97
N ASP A 786 -31.60 22.02 -2.12
CA ASP A 786 -31.78 23.30 -2.84
C ASP A 786 -30.48 24.03 -3.21
N GLY A 787 -29.31 23.36 -3.16
CA GLY A 787 -28.06 23.90 -3.68
C GLY A 787 -28.15 24.21 -5.18
N ALA A 788 -28.84 23.36 -5.94
CA ALA A 788 -29.14 23.55 -7.35
C ALA A 788 -29.99 24.82 -7.61
N ALA A 789 -30.79 25.29 -6.65
CA ALA A 789 -31.57 26.52 -6.81
C ALA A 789 -30.67 27.77 -6.97
N LYS A 790 -29.41 27.70 -6.54
CA LYS A 790 -28.42 28.79 -6.62
C LYS A 790 -27.69 28.87 -7.98
N MET A 791 -27.84 27.85 -8.84
CA MET A 791 -27.27 27.80 -10.19
C MET A 791 -28.38 27.90 -11.27
N PRO A 792 -28.10 28.44 -12.47
CA PRO A 792 -29.04 28.43 -13.59
C PRO A 792 -29.59 27.02 -13.88
N PRO A 793 -30.88 26.83 -14.23
CA PRO A 793 -31.43 25.49 -14.46
C PRO A 793 -30.75 24.71 -15.59
N LEU A 794 -30.24 25.40 -16.62
CA LEU A 794 -29.48 24.77 -17.70
C LEU A 794 -28.08 24.30 -17.25
N GLU A 795 -27.45 25.00 -16.31
CA GLU A 795 -26.19 24.57 -15.69
C GLU A 795 -26.43 23.36 -14.77
N ALA A 796 -27.53 23.37 -14.01
CA ALA A 796 -27.97 22.23 -13.22
C ALA A 796 -28.24 20.98 -14.08
N LEU A 797 -28.88 21.14 -15.25
CA LEU A 797 -29.08 20.03 -16.18
C LEU A 797 -27.76 19.52 -16.78
N GLY A 798 -26.85 20.42 -17.18
CA GLY A 798 -25.53 20.03 -17.68
C GLY A 798 -24.70 19.28 -16.64
N LEU A 799 -24.72 19.75 -15.39
CA LEU A 799 -24.06 19.09 -14.25
C LEU A 799 -24.69 17.74 -13.92
N TYR A 800 -26.02 17.62 -14.01
CA TYR A 800 -26.73 16.36 -13.83
C TYR A 800 -26.37 15.34 -14.92
N GLU A 801 -26.50 15.68 -16.21
CA GLU A 801 -26.20 14.73 -17.30
C GLU A 801 -24.73 14.30 -17.34
N GLN A 802 -23.79 15.20 -17.00
CA GLN A 802 -22.36 14.90 -16.96
C GLN A 802 -21.97 13.90 -15.85
N TYR A 803 -22.76 13.84 -14.77
CA TYR A 803 -22.45 13.07 -13.55
C TYR A 803 -23.64 12.25 -13.04
N ARG A 804 -24.57 11.87 -13.92
CA ARG A 804 -25.82 11.17 -13.58
C ARG A 804 -25.60 9.83 -12.88
N GLU A 805 -24.42 9.22 -13.05
CA GLU A 805 -23.97 8.03 -12.32
C GLU A 805 -23.84 8.23 -10.80
N LEU A 806 -23.77 9.48 -10.32
CA LEU A 806 -23.77 9.84 -8.90
C LEU A 806 -25.19 9.90 -8.30
N THR A 807 -26.25 9.68 -9.08
CA THR A 807 -27.63 9.71 -8.59
C THR A 807 -27.92 8.48 -7.71
N PRO A 808 -28.26 8.64 -6.41
CA PRO A 808 -28.50 7.50 -5.53
C PRO A 808 -29.63 6.58 -6.01
N PRO A 809 -29.60 5.28 -5.66
CA PRO A 809 -30.73 4.38 -5.88
C PRO A 809 -31.90 4.72 -4.93
N GLY A 810 -33.13 4.58 -5.42
CA GLY A 810 -34.35 4.82 -4.64
C GLY A 810 -34.63 6.29 -4.32
N ALA A 811 -35.52 6.49 -3.32
CA ALA A 811 -36.28 7.71 -3.06
C ALA A 811 -35.49 9.03 -3.07
N GLU A 812 -34.23 9.03 -2.63
CA GLU A 812 -33.39 10.24 -2.60
C GLU A 812 -32.95 10.67 -4.01
N GLY A 813 -32.45 9.74 -4.84
CA GLY A 813 -32.20 10.01 -6.25
C GLY A 813 -33.48 10.25 -7.05
N ASP A 814 -34.59 9.67 -6.61
CA ASP A 814 -35.92 9.91 -7.18
C ASP A 814 -36.53 11.27 -6.80
N LEU A 815 -36.06 11.90 -5.72
CA LEU A 815 -36.35 13.31 -5.41
C LEU A 815 -35.47 14.25 -6.24
N ILE A 816 -34.19 13.91 -6.46
CA ILE A 816 -33.27 14.68 -7.32
C ILE A 816 -33.83 14.85 -8.74
N ILE A 817 -34.29 13.76 -9.37
CA ILE A 817 -34.84 13.77 -10.72
C ILE A 817 -36.10 14.66 -10.80
N ARG A 818 -37.01 14.54 -9.82
CA ARG A 818 -38.22 15.37 -9.73
C ARG A 818 -37.90 16.85 -9.59
N LYS A 819 -37.06 17.22 -8.61
CA LYS A 819 -36.63 18.63 -8.40
C LYS A 819 -35.95 19.23 -9.63
N LEU A 820 -35.18 18.45 -10.39
CA LEU A 820 -34.57 18.92 -11.64
C LEU A 820 -35.64 19.15 -12.72
N ALA A 821 -36.54 18.18 -12.96
CA ALA A 821 -37.61 18.30 -13.93
C ALA A 821 -38.55 19.48 -13.64
N GLU A 822 -38.90 19.72 -12.38
CA GLU A 822 -39.67 20.88 -11.94
C GLU A 822 -39.00 22.21 -12.33
N ARG A 823 -37.69 22.35 -12.07
CA ARG A 823 -36.94 23.57 -12.44
C ARG A 823 -36.76 23.77 -13.95
N LEU A 824 -36.86 22.71 -14.74
CA LEU A 824 -36.89 22.81 -16.20
C LEU A 824 -38.26 23.30 -16.69
N VAL A 825 -39.36 22.87 -16.05
CA VAL A 825 -40.70 23.41 -16.30
C VAL A 825 -40.83 24.88 -15.88
N GLU A 826 -40.17 25.31 -14.79
CA GLU A 826 -40.11 26.72 -14.39
C GLU A 826 -39.50 27.66 -15.47
N ILE A 827 -38.77 27.12 -16.45
CA ILE A 827 -38.23 27.85 -17.60
C ILE A 827 -38.74 27.34 -18.96
N ASP A 828 -39.92 26.69 -18.98
CA ASP A 828 -40.62 26.15 -20.16
C ASP A 828 -39.80 25.14 -21.00
N LEU A 829 -38.76 24.52 -20.43
CA LEU A 829 -38.03 23.37 -21.01
C LEU A 829 -38.81 22.05 -20.79
N LEU A 830 -40.07 22.05 -21.23
CA LEU A 830 -41.05 20.98 -20.97
C LEU A 830 -40.58 19.62 -21.52
N ASP A 831 -39.97 19.59 -22.72
CA ASP A 831 -39.38 18.40 -23.33
C ASP A 831 -38.37 17.69 -22.41
N ARG A 832 -37.38 18.43 -21.87
CA ARG A 832 -36.33 17.85 -21.02
C ARG A 832 -36.86 17.44 -19.65
N ALA A 833 -37.84 18.16 -19.12
CA ALA A 833 -38.55 17.74 -17.92
C ALA A 833 -39.32 16.42 -18.14
N ALA A 834 -39.98 16.29 -19.30
CA ALA A 834 -40.72 15.09 -19.65
C ALA A 834 -39.81 13.87 -19.85
N GLU A 835 -38.67 14.01 -20.54
CA GLU A 835 -37.67 12.93 -20.69
C GLU A 835 -37.17 12.39 -19.34
N LEU A 836 -36.84 13.27 -18.40
CA LEU A 836 -36.36 12.90 -17.06
C LEU A 836 -37.41 12.09 -16.28
N LEU A 837 -38.66 12.56 -16.24
CA LEU A 837 -39.75 11.86 -15.53
C LEU A 837 -40.18 10.57 -16.24
N ASP A 838 -40.11 10.51 -17.58
CA ASP A 838 -40.44 9.32 -18.38
C ASP A 838 -39.46 8.18 -18.09
N HIS A 839 -38.16 8.45 -18.09
CA HIS A 839 -37.13 7.50 -17.66
C HIS A 839 -37.36 7.04 -16.20
N GLN A 840 -37.77 7.96 -15.32
CA GLN A 840 -38.06 7.65 -13.91
C GLN A 840 -39.27 6.71 -13.75
N VAL A 841 -40.36 6.97 -14.48
CA VAL A 841 -41.57 6.15 -14.52
C VAL A 841 -41.31 4.78 -15.15
N GLN A 842 -40.45 4.69 -16.16
CA GLN A 842 -40.09 3.42 -16.81
C GLN A 842 -39.21 2.53 -15.93
N TYR A 843 -38.11 3.07 -15.36
CA TYR A 843 -37.01 2.26 -14.81
C TYR A 843 -36.77 2.37 -13.30
N ARG A 844 -37.39 3.31 -12.58
CA ARG A 844 -37.10 3.54 -11.15
C ARG A 844 -38.30 3.40 -10.22
N LEU A 845 -39.46 3.96 -10.58
CA LEU A 845 -40.61 4.04 -9.67
C LEU A 845 -41.52 2.81 -9.71
N THR A 846 -42.23 2.59 -8.61
CA THR A 846 -43.31 1.59 -8.47
C THR A 846 -44.49 2.17 -7.66
N GLY A 847 -45.56 1.40 -7.48
CA GLY A 847 -46.66 1.77 -6.58
C GLY A 847 -47.35 3.11 -6.90
N VAL A 848 -47.85 3.78 -5.85
CA VAL A 848 -48.56 5.06 -5.97
C VAL A 848 -47.65 6.18 -6.49
N GLU A 849 -46.36 6.17 -6.15
CA GLU A 849 -45.39 7.17 -6.62
C GLU A 849 -45.22 7.12 -8.16
N LYS A 850 -45.15 5.92 -8.75
CA LYS A 850 -45.14 5.75 -10.21
C LYS A 850 -46.38 6.37 -10.86
N ALA A 851 -47.56 6.17 -10.25
CA ALA A 851 -48.79 6.77 -10.73
C ALA A 851 -48.77 8.30 -10.59
N GLN A 852 -48.30 8.85 -9.47
CA GLN A 852 -48.18 10.30 -9.26
C GLN A 852 -47.24 10.96 -10.28
N VAL A 853 -46.02 10.43 -10.44
CA VAL A 853 -45.03 11.01 -11.38
C VAL A 853 -45.47 10.84 -12.83
N GLY A 854 -46.10 9.72 -13.20
CA GLY A 854 -46.70 9.54 -14.52
C GLY A 854 -47.87 10.50 -14.80
N THR A 855 -48.58 10.94 -13.75
CA THR A 855 -49.63 11.97 -13.84
C THR A 855 -49.01 13.35 -14.08
N ARG A 856 -47.94 13.70 -13.35
CA ARG A 856 -47.15 14.92 -13.59
C ARG A 856 -46.59 14.96 -15.01
N LEU A 857 -46.00 13.86 -15.48
CA LEU A 857 -45.48 13.68 -16.83
C LEU A 857 -46.55 13.89 -17.90
N ALA A 858 -47.75 13.32 -17.72
CA ALA A 858 -48.87 13.53 -18.64
C ALA A 858 -49.34 14.99 -18.67
N GLY A 859 -49.38 15.68 -17.52
CA GLY A 859 -49.66 17.12 -17.45
C GLY A 859 -48.63 17.97 -18.19
N ILE A 860 -47.33 17.67 -18.03
CA ILE A 860 -46.23 18.36 -18.76
C ILE A 860 -46.36 18.11 -20.27
N ARG A 861 -46.59 16.86 -20.70
CA ARG A 861 -46.81 16.53 -22.12
C ARG A 861 -48.06 17.21 -22.72
N LEU A 862 -49.09 17.50 -21.92
CA LEU A 862 -50.26 18.28 -22.37
C LEU A 862 -50.00 19.79 -22.44
N LEU A 863 -49.16 20.35 -21.57
CA LEU A 863 -48.68 21.73 -21.66
C LEU A 863 -47.81 21.95 -22.92
N ASP A 864 -47.04 20.93 -23.28
CA ASP A 864 -46.15 20.85 -24.43
C ASP A 864 -46.88 20.46 -25.75
N GLY A 865 -48.19 20.20 -25.69
CA GLY A 865 -49.01 19.91 -26.87
C GLY A 865 -48.83 18.51 -27.47
N LYS A 866 -48.32 17.55 -26.70
CA LYS A 866 -48.11 16.13 -27.07
C LYS A 866 -49.17 15.20 -26.42
N PRO A 867 -50.45 15.24 -26.83
CA PRO A 867 -51.52 14.49 -26.16
C PRO A 867 -51.43 12.97 -26.31
N THR A 868 -50.90 12.46 -27.42
CA THR A 868 -50.62 11.02 -27.62
C THR A 868 -49.71 10.49 -26.52
N ASP A 869 -48.65 11.25 -26.24
CA ASP A 869 -47.56 10.87 -25.36
C ASP A 869 -47.98 11.06 -23.89
N ALA A 870 -48.94 11.97 -23.64
CA ALA A 870 -49.62 12.11 -22.36
C ALA A 870 -50.51 10.90 -22.05
N VAL A 871 -51.26 10.36 -23.03
CA VAL A 871 -51.99 9.09 -22.84
C VAL A 871 -50.99 7.96 -22.56
N ALA A 872 -49.92 7.83 -23.34
CA ALA A 872 -48.89 6.82 -23.12
C ALA A 872 -48.22 6.93 -21.73
N ALA A 873 -48.00 8.15 -21.21
CA ALA A 873 -47.51 8.37 -19.85
C ALA A 873 -48.48 7.87 -18.77
N LEU A 874 -49.79 8.08 -18.96
CA LEU A 874 -50.81 7.56 -18.05
C LEU A 874 -50.90 6.03 -18.13
N ASP A 875 -50.83 5.46 -19.33
CA ASP A 875 -50.89 4.01 -19.55
C ASP A 875 -49.67 3.30 -18.92
N ALA A 876 -48.45 3.79 -19.19
CA ALA A 876 -47.20 3.26 -18.64
C ALA A 876 -47.06 3.46 -17.11
N SER A 877 -47.89 4.31 -16.51
CA SER A 877 -47.97 4.57 -15.05
C SER A 877 -49.23 4.03 -14.39
N GLN A 878 -50.00 3.17 -15.07
CA GLN A 878 -51.21 2.59 -14.50
C GLN A 878 -50.87 1.55 -13.43
N VAL A 879 -51.37 1.77 -12.22
CA VAL A 879 -51.14 0.95 -11.02
C VAL A 879 -52.46 0.81 -10.26
N GLU A 880 -52.69 -0.32 -9.61
CA GLU A 880 -53.87 -0.57 -8.77
C GLU A 880 -53.79 0.15 -7.41
N GLY A 881 -54.93 0.31 -6.73
CA GLY A 881 -54.97 0.88 -5.37
C GLY A 881 -54.62 2.37 -5.25
N ILE A 882 -54.57 3.12 -6.35
CA ILE A 882 -54.30 4.57 -6.32
C ILE A 882 -55.40 5.36 -5.58
N PRO A 883 -55.07 6.48 -4.90
CA PRO A 883 -56.06 7.33 -4.23
C PRO A 883 -57.13 7.87 -5.17
N PRO A 884 -58.37 8.09 -4.70
CA PRO A 884 -59.48 8.56 -5.56
C PRO A 884 -59.23 9.95 -6.17
N GLU A 885 -58.59 10.87 -5.43
CA GLU A 885 -58.17 12.18 -5.95
C GLU A 885 -57.24 12.04 -7.18
N LEU A 886 -56.26 11.14 -7.09
CA LEU A 886 -55.31 10.85 -8.18
C LEU A 886 -55.99 10.12 -9.35
N ALA A 887 -56.99 9.28 -9.08
CA ALA A 887 -57.77 8.62 -10.12
C ALA A 887 -58.67 9.61 -10.89
N GLU A 888 -59.21 10.64 -10.22
CA GLU A 888 -59.91 11.76 -10.88
C GLU A 888 -58.94 12.60 -11.72
N GLU A 889 -57.82 13.03 -11.15
CA GLU A 889 -56.79 13.82 -11.85
C GLU A 889 -56.34 13.13 -13.16
N ARG A 890 -56.05 11.83 -13.09
CA ARG A 890 -55.66 11.00 -14.26
C ARG A 890 -56.79 10.83 -15.27
N ARG A 891 -58.05 10.76 -14.84
CA ARG A 891 -59.23 10.73 -15.72
C ARG A 891 -59.36 12.05 -16.49
N LEU A 892 -59.25 13.18 -15.79
CA LEU A 892 -59.31 14.52 -16.38
C LEU A 892 -58.20 14.73 -17.43
N LEU A 893 -56.95 14.35 -17.11
CA LEU A 893 -55.83 14.41 -18.07
C LEU A 893 -56.06 13.50 -19.29
N ARG A 894 -56.53 12.25 -19.11
CA ARG A 894 -56.80 11.33 -20.24
C ARG A 894 -57.94 11.86 -21.13
N ALA A 895 -59.02 12.39 -20.56
CA ALA A 895 -60.09 13.04 -21.33
C ALA A 895 -59.58 14.27 -22.11
N ARG A 896 -58.76 15.12 -21.48
CA ARG A 896 -58.16 16.28 -22.13
C ARG A 896 -57.24 15.87 -23.30
N ALA A 897 -56.44 14.82 -23.12
CA ALA A 897 -55.58 14.28 -24.18
C ALA A 897 -56.38 13.73 -25.36
N LEU A 898 -57.44 12.94 -25.09
CA LEU A 898 -58.37 12.45 -26.11
C LEU A 898 -59.02 13.61 -26.89
N SER A 899 -59.52 14.64 -26.21
CA SER A 899 -60.09 15.85 -26.81
C SER A 899 -59.11 16.60 -27.73
N GLN A 900 -57.88 16.83 -27.26
CA GLN A 900 -56.84 17.44 -28.10
C GLN A 900 -56.53 16.58 -29.34
N SER A 901 -56.57 15.25 -29.20
CA SER A 901 -56.37 14.26 -30.26
C SER A 901 -57.57 14.08 -31.21
N GLY A 902 -58.64 14.89 -31.08
CA GLY A 902 -59.85 14.80 -31.92
C GLY A 902 -60.83 13.68 -31.55
N LYS A 903 -60.64 13.06 -30.37
CA LYS A 903 -61.50 12.00 -29.82
C LYS A 903 -62.42 12.54 -28.73
N GLY A 904 -63.18 13.59 -29.05
CA GLY A 904 -64.05 14.27 -28.08
C GLY A 904 -65.16 13.38 -27.51
N LEU A 905 -65.72 12.46 -28.32
CA LEU A 905 -66.73 11.50 -27.86
C LEU A 905 -66.17 10.55 -26.79
N ASP A 906 -65.00 9.95 -27.02
CA ASP A 906 -64.29 9.11 -26.05
C ASP A 906 -64.00 9.89 -24.76
N ALA A 907 -63.64 11.18 -24.87
CA ALA A 907 -63.39 12.06 -23.74
C ALA A 907 -64.67 12.35 -22.92
N ILE A 908 -65.79 12.65 -23.57
CA ILE A 908 -67.09 12.82 -22.89
C ILE A 908 -67.51 11.52 -22.21
N GLN A 909 -67.35 10.37 -22.88
CA GLN A 909 -67.69 9.06 -22.32
C GLN A 909 -66.88 8.78 -21.04
N LEU A 910 -65.57 9.07 -21.05
CA LEU A 910 -64.69 8.93 -19.88
C LEU A 910 -65.13 9.80 -18.69
N LEU A 911 -65.75 10.95 -18.95
CA LEU A 911 -66.24 11.90 -17.94
C LEU A 911 -67.68 11.63 -17.46
N THR A 912 -68.39 10.63 -17.99
CA THR A 912 -69.85 10.45 -17.74
C THR A 912 -70.24 10.43 -16.26
N GLY A 913 -69.45 9.75 -15.41
CA GLY A 913 -69.71 9.63 -13.97
C GLY A 913 -69.10 10.73 -13.10
N ASP A 914 -68.46 11.75 -13.69
CA ASP A 914 -67.60 12.70 -12.99
C ASP A 914 -68.22 14.11 -12.95
N GLN A 915 -68.79 14.51 -11.82
CA GLN A 915 -69.49 15.79 -11.69
C GLN A 915 -68.60 16.89 -11.08
N SER A 916 -67.28 16.72 -11.06
CA SER A 916 -66.37 17.73 -10.51
C SER A 916 -66.34 18.99 -11.37
N GLY A 917 -66.03 20.14 -10.75
CA GLY A 917 -65.98 21.42 -11.48
C GLY A 917 -65.00 21.41 -12.65
N ASN A 918 -63.91 20.65 -12.54
CA ASN A 918 -62.92 20.49 -13.61
C ASN A 918 -63.44 19.56 -14.73
N ALA A 919 -64.16 18.49 -14.39
CA ALA A 919 -64.85 17.66 -15.38
C ALA A 919 -65.90 18.46 -16.17
N ASN A 920 -66.68 19.28 -15.47
CA ASN A 920 -67.73 20.11 -16.08
C ASN A 920 -67.14 21.18 -17.01
N LEU A 921 -66.08 21.88 -16.59
CA LEU A 921 -65.33 22.80 -17.45
C LEU A 921 -64.71 22.10 -18.67
N LEU A 922 -64.19 20.87 -18.50
CA LEU A 922 -63.62 20.10 -19.61
C LEU A 922 -64.69 19.65 -20.63
N ARG A 923 -65.92 19.32 -20.18
CA ARG A 923 -67.04 19.06 -21.12
C ARG A 923 -67.42 20.29 -21.93
N VAL A 924 -67.38 21.49 -21.33
CA VAL A 924 -67.57 22.75 -22.06
C VAL A 924 -66.49 22.93 -23.13
N ASP A 925 -65.21 22.78 -22.78
CA ASP A 925 -64.10 22.90 -23.74
C ASP A 925 -64.24 21.89 -24.90
N ILE A 926 -64.60 20.63 -24.61
CA ILE A 926 -64.84 19.61 -25.64
C ILE A 926 -65.99 20.03 -26.57
N ALA A 927 -67.15 20.38 -26.01
CA ALA A 927 -68.31 20.74 -26.81
C ALA A 927 -68.09 22.02 -27.64
N MET A 928 -67.34 23.00 -27.11
CA MET A 928 -66.94 24.20 -27.85
C MET A 928 -65.94 23.88 -28.99
N ARG A 929 -64.93 23.04 -28.73
CA ARG A 929 -63.94 22.58 -29.72
C ARG A 929 -64.58 21.80 -30.87
N ASP A 930 -65.49 20.89 -30.53
CA ASP A 930 -66.19 20.01 -31.47
C ASP A 930 -67.43 20.68 -32.11
N LYS A 931 -67.66 21.97 -31.83
CA LYS A 931 -68.75 22.81 -32.38
C LYS A 931 -70.16 22.34 -32.01
N GLN A 932 -70.29 21.63 -30.90
CA GLN A 932 -71.53 21.11 -30.33
C GLN A 932 -72.24 22.19 -29.51
N TRP A 933 -72.56 23.34 -30.13
CA TRP A 933 -73.02 24.56 -29.45
C TRP A 933 -74.18 24.37 -28.45
N PRO A 934 -75.24 23.56 -28.73
CA PRO A 934 -76.30 23.31 -27.75
C PRO A 934 -75.79 22.61 -26.49
N GLN A 935 -74.86 21.67 -26.65
CA GLN A 935 -74.28 20.88 -25.56
C GLN A 935 -73.29 21.72 -24.73
N ALA A 936 -72.54 22.60 -25.39
CA ALA A 936 -71.73 23.63 -24.72
C ALA A 936 -72.59 24.61 -23.91
N ALA A 937 -73.70 25.09 -24.47
CA ALA A 937 -74.64 25.99 -23.81
C ALA A 937 -75.35 25.36 -22.58
N GLN A 938 -75.62 24.05 -22.65
CA GLN A 938 -76.11 23.27 -21.52
C GLN A 938 -75.03 23.11 -20.44
N ALA A 939 -73.85 22.57 -20.79
CA ALA A 939 -72.77 22.34 -19.84
C ALA A 939 -72.26 23.64 -19.18
N LEU A 940 -72.27 24.78 -19.88
CA LEU A 940 -72.03 26.09 -19.29
C LEU A 940 -73.11 26.47 -18.27
N GLY A 941 -74.38 26.11 -18.51
CA GLY A 941 -75.44 26.27 -17.53
C GLY A 941 -75.21 25.46 -16.26
N ASP A 942 -74.78 24.21 -16.42
CA ASP A 942 -74.47 23.30 -15.31
C ASP A 942 -73.24 23.77 -14.49
N VAL A 943 -72.26 24.41 -15.13
CA VAL A 943 -71.10 25.05 -14.47
C VAL A 943 -71.46 26.35 -13.74
N ILE A 944 -72.33 27.18 -14.33
CA ILE A 944 -72.71 28.50 -13.76
C ILE A 944 -73.72 28.35 -12.62
N GLY A 945 -74.64 27.38 -12.72
CA GLY A 945 -75.72 27.20 -11.76
C GLY A 945 -76.82 28.28 -11.85
N PRO A 946 -77.70 28.34 -10.83
CA PRO A 946 -78.75 29.36 -10.75
C PRO A 946 -78.17 30.76 -10.43
N PRO A 947 -78.85 31.86 -10.82
CA PRO A 947 -78.38 33.20 -10.51
C PRO A 947 -78.33 33.46 -8.99
N PRO A 948 -77.29 34.14 -8.48
CA PRO A 948 -77.18 34.47 -7.06
C PRO A 948 -78.26 35.46 -6.60
N ALA A 949 -78.52 35.47 -5.30
CA ALA A 949 -79.60 36.24 -4.69
C ALA A 949 -79.53 37.75 -5.00
N ALA A 950 -80.71 38.36 -5.17
CA ALA A 950 -80.88 39.74 -5.60
C ALA A 950 -80.10 40.74 -4.72
N GLY A 951 -79.08 41.37 -5.30
CA GLY A 951 -78.19 42.33 -4.62
C GLY A 951 -76.73 41.92 -4.64
N ALA A 952 -76.42 40.61 -4.75
CA ALA A 952 -75.06 40.11 -4.89
C ALA A 952 -74.35 40.66 -6.15
N ALA A 953 -73.02 40.77 -6.09
CA ALA A 953 -72.19 41.06 -7.25
C ALA A 953 -71.72 39.75 -7.88
N LEU A 954 -71.73 39.68 -9.22
CA LEU A 954 -71.19 38.54 -9.96
C LEU A 954 -69.67 38.70 -10.10
N ASP A 955 -68.91 37.64 -9.85
CA ASP A 955 -67.45 37.68 -9.99
C ASP A 955 -67.00 37.66 -11.46
N ALA A 956 -65.74 38.05 -11.69
CA ALA A 956 -65.19 38.25 -13.03
C ALA A 956 -64.85 36.96 -13.82
N LYS A 957 -64.97 35.77 -13.20
CA LYS A 957 -64.91 34.46 -13.86
C LYS A 957 -66.33 34.02 -14.26
N THR A 958 -67.29 34.13 -13.34
CA THR A 958 -68.69 33.77 -13.62
C THR A 958 -69.32 34.71 -14.65
N SER A 959 -69.00 36.02 -14.65
CA SER A 959 -69.45 36.94 -15.72
C SER A 959 -68.92 36.52 -17.10
N GLY A 960 -67.68 36.04 -17.17
CA GLY A 960 -67.07 35.50 -18.38
C GLY A 960 -67.77 34.22 -18.86
N LEU A 961 -68.09 33.30 -17.96
CA LEU A 961 -68.83 32.08 -18.27
C LEU A 961 -70.27 32.38 -18.74
N VAL A 962 -70.94 33.35 -18.12
CA VAL A 962 -72.28 33.82 -18.54
C VAL A 962 -72.25 34.42 -19.96
N VAL A 963 -71.21 35.18 -20.31
CA VAL A 963 -71.00 35.62 -21.71
C VAL A 963 -70.73 34.45 -22.65
N GLN A 964 -69.90 33.47 -22.27
CA GLN A 964 -69.66 32.28 -23.09
C GLN A 964 -70.95 31.49 -23.33
N ARG A 965 -71.83 31.39 -22.33
CA ARG A 965 -73.13 30.74 -22.49
C ARG A 965 -74.01 31.48 -23.49
N ALA A 966 -74.00 32.82 -23.47
CA ALA A 966 -74.67 33.62 -24.50
C ALA A 966 -74.06 33.40 -25.90
N VAL A 967 -72.73 33.27 -26.04
CA VAL A 967 -72.10 32.90 -27.32
C VAL A 967 -72.55 31.51 -27.79
N ALA A 968 -72.51 30.50 -26.92
CA ALA A 968 -72.91 29.13 -27.26
C ALA A 968 -74.39 29.02 -27.65
N LEU A 969 -75.29 29.71 -26.93
CA LEU A 969 -76.73 29.78 -27.27
C LEU A 969 -76.96 30.51 -28.59
N SER A 970 -76.24 31.61 -28.86
CA SER A 970 -76.31 32.35 -30.12
C SER A 970 -75.84 31.50 -31.32
N LEU A 971 -74.75 30.75 -31.15
CA LEU A 971 -74.25 29.80 -32.16
C LEU A 971 -75.17 28.58 -32.36
N ALA A 972 -75.91 28.19 -31.32
CA ALA A 972 -76.96 27.17 -31.36
C ALA A 972 -78.30 27.69 -31.95
N GLN A 973 -78.44 29.00 -32.16
CA GLN A 973 -79.69 29.69 -32.51
C GLN A 973 -80.82 29.49 -31.47
N ASP A 974 -80.48 29.23 -30.22
CA ASP A 974 -81.44 29.09 -29.12
C ASP A 974 -81.86 30.45 -28.54
N ASN A 975 -82.79 31.09 -29.25
CA ASN A 975 -83.39 32.37 -28.83
C ASN A 975 -84.14 32.26 -27.49
N ALA A 976 -84.70 31.09 -27.14
CA ALA A 976 -85.41 30.88 -25.89
C ALA A 976 -84.45 30.80 -24.69
N GLY A 977 -83.33 30.10 -24.87
CA GLY A 977 -82.22 30.09 -23.91
C GLY A 977 -81.56 31.47 -23.75
N LEU A 978 -81.40 32.24 -24.83
CA LEU A 978 -80.91 33.63 -24.76
C LEU A 978 -81.86 34.54 -23.97
N GLU A 979 -83.17 34.42 -24.18
CA GLU A 979 -84.20 35.16 -23.44
C GLU A 979 -84.15 34.83 -21.94
N ALA A 980 -84.13 33.53 -21.60
CA ALA A 980 -84.00 33.07 -20.22
C ALA A 980 -82.71 33.56 -19.56
N LEU A 981 -81.56 33.42 -20.24
CA LEU A 981 -80.26 33.88 -19.73
C LEU A 981 -80.25 35.40 -19.50
N ARG A 982 -80.86 36.19 -20.40
CA ARG A 982 -80.99 37.65 -20.24
C ARG A 982 -81.86 38.03 -19.04
N ARG A 983 -83.00 37.36 -18.87
CA ARG A 983 -83.91 37.56 -17.73
C ARG A 983 -83.22 37.22 -16.40
N ASP A 984 -82.51 36.10 -16.35
CA ASP A 984 -81.99 35.54 -15.10
C ASP A 984 -80.66 36.18 -14.66
N PHE A 985 -79.80 36.60 -15.59
CA PHE A 985 -78.49 37.19 -15.28
C PHE A 985 -78.32 38.66 -15.69
N GLY A 986 -79.19 39.25 -16.52
CA GLY A 986 -79.05 40.62 -17.02
C GLY A 986 -78.81 41.70 -15.94
N PRO A 987 -79.64 41.78 -14.88
CA PRO A 987 -79.47 42.76 -13.80
C PRO A 987 -78.17 42.59 -12.99
N LEU A 988 -77.58 41.40 -12.99
CA LEU A 988 -76.29 41.12 -12.37
C LEU A 988 -75.14 41.52 -13.30
N MET A 989 -75.26 41.18 -14.60
CA MET A 989 -74.27 41.46 -15.63
C MET A 989 -74.05 42.96 -15.87
N GLU A 990 -75.07 43.81 -15.69
CA GLU A 990 -74.98 45.28 -15.77
C GLU A 990 -73.86 45.88 -14.89
N LYS A 991 -73.52 45.23 -13.76
CA LYS A 991 -72.47 45.68 -12.83
C LYS A 991 -71.06 45.14 -13.16
N THR A 992 -70.92 44.39 -14.25
CA THR A 992 -69.66 43.71 -14.64
C THR A 992 -68.97 44.41 -15.80
N LYS A 993 -67.66 44.18 -15.94
CA LYS A 993 -66.87 44.57 -17.13
C LYS A 993 -67.46 44.04 -18.46
N ASP A 994 -68.24 42.96 -18.38
CA ASP A 994 -68.75 42.19 -19.52
C ASP A 994 -70.16 42.62 -19.96
N ALA A 995 -70.78 43.59 -19.26
CA ALA A 995 -72.15 44.08 -19.46
C ALA A 995 -72.48 44.44 -20.92
N THR A 996 -71.53 45.01 -21.66
CA THR A 996 -71.74 45.42 -23.06
C THR A 996 -71.77 44.23 -24.00
N ALA A 997 -70.84 43.27 -23.86
CA ALA A 997 -70.82 42.06 -24.67
C ALA A 997 -72.09 41.21 -24.42
N PHE A 998 -72.47 41.05 -23.15
CA PHE A 998 -73.70 40.34 -22.78
C PHE A 998 -74.96 40.95 -23.40
N ARG A 999 -75.10 42.29 -23.36
CA ARG A 999 -76.23 43.03 -23.96
C ARG A 999 -76.21 43.11 -25.50
N VAL A 1000 -75.12 42.72 -26.15
CA VAL A 1000 -75.09 42.52 -27.62
C VAL A 1000 -75.53 41.10 -27.96
N LEU A 1001 -74.95 40.08 -27.29
CA LEU A 1001 -75.17 38.66 -27.59
C LEU A 1001 -76.59 38.14 -27.27
N THR A 1002 -77.33 38.83 -26.40
CA THR A 1002 -78.64 38.37 -25.90
C THR A 1002 -79.85 39.09 -26.50
N ARG A 1003 -79.69 39.98 -27.48
CA ARG A 1003 -80.81 40.78 -28.03
C ARG A 1003 -81.81 39.91 -28.80
N PRO A 1004 -83.13 40.16 -28.66
CA PRO A 1004 -84.15 39.51 -29.49
C PRO A 1004 -84.32 40.27 -30.82
N GLU A 1005 -84.19 39.52 -31.92
CA GLU A 1005 -84.44 39.89 -33.33
C GLU A 1005 -83.51 40.99 -33.93
N GLU A 1006 -83.23 41.02 -35.24
CA GLU A 1006 -83.68 40.14 -36.34
C GLU A 1006 -82.91 38.81 -36.48
N ALA A 1007 -83.50 37.85 -37.19
CA ALA A 1007 -82.84 36.59 -37.55
C ALA A 1007 -81.85 36.78 -38.73
N ALA A 1008 -80.70 36.09 -38.66
CA ALA A 1008 -79.77 35.87 -39.78
C ALA A 1008 -79.10 37.13 -40.41
N GLY A 1009 -78.68 38.12 -39.61
CA GLY A 1009 -77.91 39.26 -40.12
C GLY A 1009 -76.90 39.88 -39.15
N LEU A 1010 -75.61 39.57 -39.31
CA LEU A 1010 -74.47 40.37 -38.82
C LEU A 1010 -74.52 40.86 -37.35
N ALA A 1011 -74.96 39.99 -36.42
CA ALA A 1011 -74.73 40.18 -34.98
C ALA A 1011 -73.22 40.07 -34.66
N ASP A 1012 -72.51 41.18 -34.88
CA ASP A 1012 -71.04 41.38 -34.83
C ASP A 1012 -70.22 40.08 -34.83
N ALA A 1013 -70.02 39.54 -36.04
CA ALA A 1013 -69.22 38.34 -36.26
C ALA A 1013 -67.75 38.49 -35.82
N ALA A 1014 -67.24 39.71 -35.64
CA ALA A 1014 -65.91 39.93 -35.06
C ALA A 1014 -65.92 39.75 -33.53
N THR A 1015 -66.94 40.26 -32.83
CA THR A 1015 -67.14 40.01 -31.39
C THR A 1015 -67.46 38.54 -31.09
N ILE A 1016 -68.23 37.85 -31.91
CA ILE A 1016 -68.45 36.40 -31.75
C ILE A 1016 -67.14 35.63 -32.02
N ARG A 1017 -66.44 35.93 -33.13
CA ARG A 1017 -65.19 35.23 -33.49
C ARG A 1017 -64.07 35.45 -32.47
N SER A 1018 -63.91 36.65 -31.92
CA SER A 1018 -62.88 36.94 -30.91
C SER A 1018 -63.11 36.14 -29.62
N ARG A 1019 -64.37 36.08 -29.14
CA ARG A 1019 -64.73 35.29 -27.94
C ARG A 1019 -64.66 33.78 -28.16
N ILE A 1020 -64.82 33.27 -29.38
CA ILE A 1020 -64.55 31.86 -29.71
C ILE A 1020 -63.04 31.55 -29.63
N THR A 1021 -62.17 32.49 -30.01
CA THR A 1021 -60.71 32.25 -30.08
C THR A 1021 -59.95 32.37 -28.76
N GLU A 1022 -60.52 32.98 -27.72
CA GLU A 1022 -59.79 33.34 -26.49
C GLU A 1022 -59.69 32.22 -25.44
N ILE A 1023 -60.50 31.16 -25.54
CA ILE A 1023 -60.96 30.45 -24.33
C ILE A 1023 -60.68 28.95 -24.38
N ASP A 1024 -59.77 28.54 -23.49
CA ASP A 1024 -59.45 27.18 -23.11
C ASP A 1024 -59.63 27.11 -21.59
N LEU A 1025 -60.82 26.74 -21.10
CA LEU A 1025 -61.18 26.85 -19.69
C LEU A 1025 -60.32 25.93 -18.81
N PHE A 1026 -60.05 24.74 -19.31
CA PHE A 1026 -59.23 23.73 -18.68
C PHE A 1026 -57.73 24.09 -18.68
N ARG A 1027 -57.29 25.10 -19.45
CA ARG A 1027 -55.95 25.67 -19.32
C ARG A 1027 -55.62 26.07 -17.88
N SER A 1028 -56.58 26.60 -17.15
CA SER A 1028 -56.41 26.98 -15.73
C SER A 1028 -56.12 25.79 -14.80
N PHE A 1029 -56.53 24.57 -15.19
CA PHE A 1029 -56.12 23.34 -14.54
C PHE A 1029 -54.70 22.92 -14.96
N LEU A 1030 -54.38 23.01 -16.25
CA LEU A 1030 -53.06 22.65 -16.80
C LEU A 1030 -51.93 23.58 -16.35
N ASP A 1031 -52.17 24.88 -16.17
CA ASP A 1031 -51.14 25.83 -15.69
C ASP A 1031 -50.70 25.54 -14.24
N ASN A 1032 -51.45 24.73 -13.46
CA ASN A 1032 -50.95 24.18 -12.17
C ASN A 1032 -49.76 23.22 -12.34
N TYR A 1033 -49.56 22.66 -13.54
CA TYR A 1033 -48.39 21.85 -13.88
C TYR A 1033 -47.19 22.71 -14.32
N ARG A 1034 -47.39 24.00 -14.67
CA ARG A 1034 -46.31 24.99 -14.76
C ARG A 1034 -45.88 25.51 -13.39
N ALA A 1035 -46.85 25.74 -12.51
CA ALA A 1035 -46.60 26.25 -11.17
C ALA A 1035 -45.88 25.21 -10.26
N LYS A 1036 -45.19 25.73 -9.24
CA LYS A 1036 -44.68 24.93 -8.11
C LYS A 1036 -45.86 24.35 -7.32
N SER A 1037 -46.24 23.12 -7.66
CA SER A 1037 -47.06 22.28 -6.79
C SER A 1037 -46.18 21.90 -5.60
N ALA A 1038 -46.30 22.65 -4.51
CA ALA A 1038 -45.56 22.35 -3.27
C ALA A 1038 -45.86 20.91 -2.85
N ASP A 1039 -44.80 20.17 -2.49
CA ASP A 1039 -44.84 18.75 -2.17
C ASP A 1039 -45.82 18.49 -1.01
N LYS A 1040 -47.08 18.15 -1.34
CA LYS A 1040 -48.17 17.89 -0.39
C LYS A 1040 -47.89 16.51 0.18
N PRO A 1041 -47.38 16.40 1.43
CA PRO A 1041 -46.88 15.13 1.92
C PRO A 1041 -47.99 14.09 1.88
N ALA A 1042 -47.67 12.87 1.45
CA ALA A 1042 -48.62 11.76 1.47
C ALA A 1042 -49.13 11.62 2.91
N ALA A 1043 -50.42 11.92 3.12
CA ALA A 1043 -51.00 11.99 4.45
C ALA A 1043 -50.93 10.60 5.09
N ALA A 1044 -50.03 10.44 6.06
CA ALA A 1044 -49.80 9.17 6.72
C ALA A 1044 -51.11 8.66 7.30
N ALA A 1045 -51.52 7.45 6.92
CA ALA A 1045 -52.78 6.88 7.35
C ALA A 1045 -52.74 6.62 8.86
N THR A 1046 -53.40 7.49 9.64
CA THR A 1046 -53.59 7.31 11.08
C THR A 1046 -54.22 5.95 11.33
N PRO A 1047 -53.59 5.05 12.12
CA PRO A 1047 -54.20 3.77 12.46
C PRO A 1047 -55.55 3.99 13.14
N PRO A 1048 -56.61 3.22 12.80
CA PRO A 1048 -57.89 3.34 13.47
C PRO A 1048 -57.72 3.00 14.96
N ALA A 1049 -58.21 3.89 15.83
CA ALA A 1049 -58.11 3.70 17.27
C ALA A 1049 -58.86 2.44 17.70
N GLN A 1050 -58.15 1.48 18.30
CA GLN A 1050 -58.75 0.28 18.88
C GLN A 1050 -59.56 0.65 20.12
N SER A 1051 -60.89 0.68 19.99
CA SER A 1051 -61.80 0.68 21.13
C SER A 1051 -61.73 -0.68 21.83
N ALA A 1052 -61.55 -0.66 23.15
CA ALA A 1052 -61.17 -1.84 23.93
C ALA A 1052 -62.32 -2.85 24.11
N GLN A 1053 -61.97 -4.14 24.08
CA GLN A 1053 -62.74 -5.22 24.70
C GLN A 1053 -61.80 -6.18 25.44
N ASN A 1054 -61.74 -6.08 26.77
CA ASN A 1054 -61.49 -7.25 27.60
C ASN A 1054 -62.76 -8.12 27.57
N PRO A 1055 -62.64 -9.45 27.64
CA PRO A 1055 -62.81 -10.06 28.97
C PRO A 1055 -61.87 -11.25 29.25
N SER A 1056 -61.75 -11.55 30.55
CA SER A 1056 -61.12 -12.74 31.17
C SER A 1056 -59.59 -12.84 31.07
#